data_AF-A0A350I3M6-F1
#
_entry.id   AF-A0A350I3M6-F1
#
_cell.length_a   1.000
_cell.length_b   1.000
_cell.length_c   1.000
_cell.angle_alpha   90.00
_cell.angle_beta   90.00
_cell.angle_gamma   90.00
#
_symmetry.space_group_name_H-M   'P 1'
#
loop_
_entity.id
_entity.type
_entity.pdbx_description
1 polymer ?
#
loop_
_entity_poly.entity_id
_entity_poly.type
_entity_poly.pdbx_seq_one_letter_code
_entity_poly.pdbx_strand_id
1 'polypeptide(L)'
;MTAWRFLIQSLRYYARSHAGAFLGATVASAVLIGALVVGDSVKGSLFELAMSRLGRIDTVITGNDRLFRDKLANEMQGEVFDDVLPAIQLPAVASASGGSTRANQTQIIGVTSKFWNLGLKANPNVHPEADEATLSQALARQLQVSKGDPLILRIQKPSRISPDAPLAPDENNSLALRLKVAHIVEDTSMGRFSLKASQLPALNAFVDLKFLQSELEIPGKANLLLCAQAADTSAPASDGSTALEILNQQWTMEDSQLEWIDLGNKEGRGLELRTERVFMDHYSAEAAGKTGKESIGLLTYFVNAITKDDRMTPYSMVTAIEAPYVPEDLQESEIILNQWLADDLDAKPGDSVEMTYFEVGLGRDLKEATTAFTVRAIVPMQAPYDDPDLMPDFPGLKEADNCRDWDTGFPIDLDLIRDQDNAYWEAHKGTPKAFISLSKGREIWENRFGALTAVRYPEITTSTQKEALESAILRNLKPSTLGIMSIPVKMQAWNSVIQSQDFGGLFIGFSFFLIIAALILMNLLFQFVVEQRTQESGILLAIGMTPKRLKQFLLREGMLISLLGHVAGVVFAILYAKGMLYGLSTIWSDAVGTSSLQFHFNPATISGAAVGSIALTGMTLWWGLRKQIQKPAHVLLTESQVEGQAVEQASKGANRRFVVGIVCGFAALGIAAVGMEGNPSKATGAFFGAGSLLLIAGLNLASACLRKATYQGSSKPPSLFQWGIRNASRRRKRSLATISMLAFGSFLVIAVGANKLNALRDGEKRSSGTGGFAFWGESTAPVVRNLNTAEGAEAYGLFQDELEGVRFVSFRRRDGEQASCLNLNRAQRPQLLGVDPEALASRNAFTFAQVNAEIPEDSSAWNLLSNNAPDGTVPGIADINSIMWAM
;
A
#
# COMPACT_ATOMS: atom_id res chain seq x y z
N MET A 1 -20.00 -41.60 52.00
CA MET A 1 -19.04 -40.75 51.25
C MET A 1 -19.81 -39.71 50.45
N THR A 2 -19.34 -38.46 50.39
CA THR A 2 -19.92 -37.46 49.48
C THR A 2 -19.50 -37.76 48.04
N ALA A 3 -20.33 -37.38 47.06
CA ALA A 3 -20.04 -37.59 45.64
C ALA A 3 -18.70 -36.96 45.22
N TRP A 4 -18.33 -35.83 45.84
CA TRP A 4 -17.06 -35.15 45.61
C TRP A 4 -15.85 -35.93 46.14
N ARG A 5 -15.93 -36.48 47.36
CA ARG A 5 -14.86 -37.33 47.92
C ARG A 5 -14.65 -38.60 47.10
N PHE A 6 -15.73 -39.22 46.65
CA PHE A 6 -15.66 -40.40 45.78
C PHE A 6 -14.98 -40.08 44.45
N LEU A 7 -15.31 -38.94 43.84
CA LEU A 7 -14.70 -38.50 42.59
C LEU A 7 -13.19 -38.22 42.74
N ILE A 8 -12.76 -37.55 43.82
CA ILE A 8 -11.33 -37.28 44.05
C ILE A 8 -10.54 -38.57 44.29
N GLN A 9 -11.11 -39.52 45.05
CA GLN A 9 -10.45 -40.81 45.27
C GLN A 9 -10.34 -41.64 43.99
N SER A 10 -11.38 -41.62 43.16
CA SER A 10 -11.35 -42.22 41.81
C SER A 10 -10.23 -41.63 40.95
N LEU A 11 -10.12 -40.30 40.91
CA LEU A 11 -9.06 -39.61 40.16
C LEU A 11 -7.66 -40.01 40.63
N ARG A 12 -7.44 -40.10 41.96
CA ARG A 12 -6.14 -40.48 42.52
C ARG A 12 -5.79 -41.93 42.21
N TYR A 13 -6.74 -42.85 42.34
CA TYR A 13 -6.52 -44.27 42.09
C TYR A 13 -6.18 -44.54 40.62
N TYR A 14 -6.88 -43.89 39.69
CA TYR A 14 -6.68 -44.05 38.24
C TYR A 14 -5.80 -42.97 37.59
N ALA A 15 -4.99 -42.25 38.37
CA ALA A 15 -4.19 -41.13 37.88
C ALA A 15 -3.31 -41.48 36.66
N ARG A 16 -2.70 -42.68 36.66
CA ARG A 16 -1.88 -43.17 35.54
C ARG A 16 -2.70 -43.40 34.27
N SER A 17 -3.91 -43.94 34.38
CA SER A 17 -4.80 -44.15 33.23
C SER A 17 -5.28 -42.81 32.68
N HIS A 18 -5.54 -41.84 33.56
CA HIS A 18 -6.00 -40.50 33.18
C HIS A 18 -4.92 -39.60 32.55
N ALA A 19 -3.63 -39.95 32.69
CA ALA A 19 -2.52 -39.20 32.10
C ALA A 19 -2.64 -39.02 30.58
N GLY A 20 -3.14 -40.03 29.86
CA GLY A 20 -3.37 -39.92 28.42
C GLY A 20 -4.48 -38.92 28.08
N ALA A 21 -5.61 -38.95 28.79
CA ALA A 21 -6.70 -38.01 28.58
C ALA A 21 -6.27 -36.57 28.92
N PHE A 22 -5.48 -36.39 29.97
CA PHE A 22 -4.84 -35.13 30.33
C PHE A 22 -3.95 -34.60 29.20
N LEU A 23 -3.03 -35.41 28.67
CA LEU A 23 -2.16 -35.01 27.56
C LEU A 23 -2.93 -34.69 26.28
N GLY A 24 -3.96 -35.48 25.95
CA GLY A 24 -4.84 -35.21 24.81
C GLY A 24 -5.58 -33.87 24.93
N ALA A 25 -6.13 -33.58 26.11
CA ALA A 25 -6.76 -32.29 26.40
C ALA A 25 -5.75 -31.13 26.37
N THR A 26 -4.53 -31.36 26.86
CA THR A 26 -3.43 -30.39 26.83
C THR A 26 -3.08 -30.01 25.40
N VAL A 27 -2.88 -30.99 24.50
CA VAL A 27 -2.55 -30.72 23.09
C VAL A 27 -3.69 -30.03 22.36
N ALA A 28 -4.94 -30.48 22.55
CA ALA A 28 -6.10 -29.87 21.91
C ALA A 28 -6.27 -28.40 22.32
N SER A 29 -6.14 -28.12 23.63
CA SER A 29 -6.17 -26.76 24.17
C SER A 29 -4.98 -25.93 23.68
N ALA A 30 -3.78 -26.51 23.62
CA ALA A 30 -2.58 -25.80 23.21
C ALA A 30 -2.65 -25.33 21.74
N VAL A 31 -3.16 -26.18 20.84
CA VAL A 31 -3.31 -25.84 19.42
C VAL A 31 -4.36 -24.74 19.24
N LEU A 32 -5.53 -24.86 19.87
CA LEU A 32 -6.61 -23.86 19.74
C LEU A 32 -6.20 -22.49 20.30
N ILE A 33 -5.67 -22.47 21.52
CA ILE A 33 -5.26 -21.23 22.20
C ILE A 33 -4.03 -20.66 21.51
N GLY A 34 -3.07 -21.50 21.11
CA GLY A 34 -1.86 -21.08 20.40
C GLY A 34 -2.18 -20.36 19.10
N ALA A 35 -3.10 -20.89 18.29
CA ALA A 35 -3.51 -20.26 17.03
C ALA A 35 -4.05 -18.83 17.22
N LEU A 36 -4.86 -18.62 18.26
CA LEU A 36 -5.43 -17.32 18.58
C LEU A 36 -4.41 -16.35 19.20
N VAL A 37 -3.55 -16.82 20.10
CA VAL A 37 -2.49 -16.02 20.73
C VAL A 37 -1.47 -15.53 19.69
N VAL A 38 -1.18 -16.33 18.67
CA VAL A 38 -0.35 -15.88 17.53
C VAL A 38 -1.03 -14.73 16.79
N GLY A 39 -2.35 -14.80 16.56
CA GLY A 39 -3.12 -13.71 15.97
C GLY A 39 -3.06 -12.42 16.80
N ASP A 40 -3.20 -12.53 18.13
CA ASP A 40 -3.02 -11.40 19.05
C ASP A 40 -1.59 -10.83 19.00
N SER A 41 -0.58 -11.70 18.91
CA SER A 41 0.83 -11.30 18.81
C SER A 41 1.13 -10.52 17.54
N VAL A 42 0.58 -10.95 16.39
CA VAL A 42 0.71 -10.21 15.13
C VAL A 42 0.02 -8.84 15.26
N LYS A 43 -1.24 -8.79 15.70
CA LYS A 43 -1.99 -7.53 15.86
C LYS A 43 -1.31 -6.56 16.83
N GLY A 44 -0.86 -7.05 17.99
CA GLY A 44 -0.15 -6.24 18.98
C GLY A 44 1.19 -5.72 18.45
N SER A 45 1.95 -6.54 17.73
CA SER A 45 3.20 -6.12 17.09
C SER A 45 2.97 -5.05 16.03
N LEU A 46 1.95 -5.21 15.17
CA LEU A 46 1.61 -4.21 14.15
C LEU A 46 1.20 -2.88 14.80
N PHE A 47 0.47 -2.92 15.90
CA PHE A 47 0.11 -1.73 16.67
C PHE A 47 1.34 -1.03 17.27
N GLU A 48 2.23 -1.78 17.91
CA GLU A 48 3.48 -1.25 18.48
C GLU A 48 4.38 -0.63 17.40
N LEU A 49 4.48 -1.28 16.23
CA LEU A 49 5.19 -0.76 15.07
C LEU A 49 4.56 0.53 14.55
N ALA A 50 3.22 0.59 14.44
CA ALA A 50 2.50 1.78 14.04
C ALA A 50 2.74 2.96 15.00
N MET A 51 2.69 2.72 16.31
CA MET A 51 2.94 3.74 17.32
C MET A 51 4.40 4.19 17.36
N SER A 52 5.37 3.28 17.18
CA SER A 52 6.79 3.63 17.11
C SER A 52 7.11 4.47 15.87
N ARG A 53 6.41 4.22 14.76
CA ARG A 53 6.57 4.95 13.50
C ARG A 53 6.07 6.39 13.56
N LEU A 54 4.98 6.66 14.27
CA LEU A 54 4.33 7.97 14.30
C LEU A 54 4.62 8.75 15.59
N GLY A 55 4.96 8.08 16.69
CA GLY A 55 5.07 8.71 18.00
C GLY A 55 3.76 9.37 18.41
N ARG A 56 3.83 10.64 18.82
CA ARG A 56 2.69 11.48 19.22
C ARG A 56 1.98 12.15 18.03
N ILE A 57 2.42 11.92 16.79
CA ILE A 57 1.86 12.61 15.62
C ILE A 57 0.47 12.03 15.30
N ASP A 58 -0.55 12.87 15.36
CA ASP A 58 -1.94 12.49 15.08
C ASP A 58 -2.29 12.74 13.60
N THR A 59 -1.96 13.93 13.12
CA THR A 59 -2.31 14.42 11.78
C THR A 59 -1.09 15.05 11.11
N VAL A 60 -1.00 14.90 9.79
CA VAL A 60 0.08 15.45 8.97
C VAL A 60 -0.49 16.26 7.83
N ILE A 61 0.07 17.43 7.56
CA ILE A 61 -0.24 18.22 6.37
C ILE A 61 0.93 18.06 5.40
N THR A 62 0.66 17.57 4.19
CA THR A 62 1.66 17.39 3.13
C THR A 62 1.34 18.26 1.94
N GLY A 63 2.34 18.97 1.42
CA GLY A 63 2.24 19.78 0.20
C GLY A 63 2.50 18.99 -1.08
N ASN A 64 2.99 17.75 -0.97
CA ASN A 64 3.49 16.92 -2.07
C ASN A 64 4.56 17.64 -2.91
N ASP A 65 4.17 18.21 -4.06
CA ASP A 65 5.02 18.95 -4.99
C ASP A 65 5.06 20.47 -4.72
N ARG A 66 4.28 20.95 -3.73
CA ARG A 66 4.28 22.35 -3.30
C ARG A 66 4.97 22.54 -1.97
N LEU A 67 5.59 23.71 -1.84
CA LEU A 67 6.18 24.21 -0.61
C LEU A 67 5.28 25.29 -0.02
N PHE A 68 5.13 25.30 1.30
CA PHE A 68 4.41 26.31 2.07
C PHE A 68 5.31 26.90 3.15
N ARG A 69 4.87 27.99 3.80
CA ARG A 69 5.67 28.66 4.83
C ARG A 69 5.79 27.79 6.07
N ASP A 70 6.99 27.70 6.64
CA ASP A 70 7.21 27.00 7.91
C ASP A 70 6.55 27.70 9.11
N LYS A 71 6.27 29.00 8.98
CA LYS A 71 5.53 29.83 9.95
C LYS A 71 4.12 29.31 10.23
N LEU A 72 3.49 28.62 9.26
CA LEU A 72 2.20 27.96 9.46
C LEU A 72 2.23 27.04 10.70
N ALA A 73 3.37 26.44 11.00
CA ALA A 73 3.50 25.60 12.18
C ALA A 73 3.23 26.37 13.49
N ASN A 74 3.65 27.63 13.61
CA ASN A 74 3.35 28.43 14.80
C ASN A 74 1.94 29.00 14.77
N GLU A 75 1.43 29.36 13.58
CA GLU A 75 0.07 29.90 13.39
C GLU A 75 -1.02 28.85 13.65
N MET A 76 -0.71 27.57 13.42
CA MET A 76 -1.61 26.44 13.66
C MET A 76 -1.51 25.85 15.08
N GLN A 77 -0.54 26.26 15.90
CA GLN A 77 -0.49 25.87 17.31
C GLN A 77 -1.66 26.52 18.07
N GLY A 78 -2.32 25.75 18.93
CA GLY A 78 -3.50 26.23 19.65
C GLY A 78 -4.08 25.19 20.59
N GLU A 79 -5.38 25.32 20.90
CA GLU A 79 -6.06 24.43 21.85
C GLU A 79 -6.17 22.97 21.38
N VAL A 80 -6.17 22.73 20.07
CA VAL A 80 -6.33 21.38 19.49
C VAL A 80 -5.00 20.63 19.34
N PHE A 81 -3.95 21.35 18.93
CA PHE A 81 -2.62 20.78 18.68
C PHE A 81 -1.59 21.52 19.54
N ASP A 82 -1.04 20.81 20.53
CA ASP A 82 -0.01 21.34 21.44
C ASP A 82 1.30 21.63 20.67
N ASP A 83 1.65 20.72 19.77
CA ASP A 83 2.88 20.77 18.99
C ASP A 83 2.53 20.66 17.50
N VAL A 84 2.80 21.71 16.74
CA VAL A 84 2.83 21.66 15.27
C VAL A 84 4.24 22.02 14.83
N LEU A 85 4.90 21.10 14.13
CA LEU A 85 6.30 21.24 13.72
C LEU A 85 6.45 21.22 12.20
N PRO A 86 7.22 22.14 11.62
CA PRO A 86 7.56 22.09 10.20
C PRO A 86 8.69 21.09 9.95
N ALA A 87 8.66 20.46 8.79
CA ALA A 87 9.70 19.58 8.31
C ALA A 87 9.81 19.63 6.77
N ILE A 88 10.98 19.27 6.27
CA ILE A 88 11.20 18.98 4.84
C ILE A 88 11.47 17.49 4.73
N GLN A 89 10.67 16.77 3.96
CA GLN A 89 10.90 15.36 3.66
C GLN A 89 11.14 15.18 2.16
N LEU A 90 12.30 14.65 1.79
CA LEU A 90 12.69 14.41 0.39
C LEU A 90 13.30 13.02 0.20
N PRO A 91 13.14 12.41 -0.99
CA PRO A 91 13.88 11.20 -1.35
C PRO A 91 15.38 11.51 -1.50
N ALA A 92 16.19 10.55 -1.06
CA ALA A 92 17.65 10.66 -1.04
C ALA A 92 18.31 9.33 -1.40
N VAL A 93 19.51 9.42 -1.95
CA VAL A 93 20.46 8.32 -2.04
C VAL A 93 21.56 8.57 -1.04
N ALA A 94 21.73 7.66 -0.08
CA ALA A 94 22.81 7.73 0.89
C ALA A 94 23.98 6.85 0.45
N SER A 95 25.20 7.35 0.63
CA SER A 95 26.42 6.61 0.37
C SER A 95 27.49 6.91 1.42
N ALA A 96 28.32 5.91 1.73
CA ALA A 96 29.42 6.04 2.68
C ALA A 96 30.68 5.37 2.13
N SER A 97 31.80 5.51 2.85
CA SER A 97 33.08 4.84 2.53
C SER A 97 33.58 5.08 1.10
N GLY A 98 33.45 6.32 0.60
CA GLY A 98 33.85 6.67 -0.77
C GLY A 98 32.96 6.07 -1.87
N GLY A 99 31.75 5.61 -1.52
CA GLY A 99 30.76 5.07 -2.46
C GLY A 99 30.67 3.54 -2.49
N SER A 100 31.46 2.82 -1.66
CA SER A 100 31.43 1.35 -1.62
C SER A 100 30.15 0.79 -1.01
N THR A 101 29.52 1.54 -0.10
CA THR A 101 28.20 1.20 0.47
C THR A 101 27.20 2.27 0.07
N ARG A 102 26.01 1.83 -0.35
CA ARG A 102 24.95 2.69 -0.85
C ARG A 102 23.59 2.20 -0.40
N ALA A 103 22.73 3.13 0.01
CA ALA A 103 21.34 2.90 0.32
C ALA A 103 20.48 3.80 -0.60
N ASN A 104 19.74 3.17 -1.50
CA ASN A 104 18.74 3.85 -2.33
C ASN A 104 17.42 3.99 -1.55
N GLN A 105 16.50 4.82 -2.05
CA GLN A 105 15.19 5.06 -1.43
C GLN A 105 15.28 5.50 0.05
N THR A 106 16.38 6.17 0.40
CA THR A 106 16.54 6.80 1.71
C THR A 106 15.64 8.03 1.76
N GLN A 107 15.19 8.42 2.95
CA GLN A 107 14.49 9.67 3.19
C GLN A 107 15.44 10.61 3.93
N ILE A 108 15.66 11.80 3.37
CA ILE A 108 16.24 12.91 4.14
C ILE A 108 15.08 13.68 4.79
N ILE A 109 15.23 14.00 6.07
CA ILE A 109 14.23 14.73 6.82
C ILE A 109 14.89 15.88 7.57
N GLY A 110 14.62 17.11 7.11
CA GLY A 110 14.98 18.32 7.83
C GLY A 110 14.00 18.54 8.98
N VAL A 111 14.50 18.52 10.22
CA VAL A 111 13.67 18.59 11.43
C VAL A 111 14.16 19.68 12.38
N THR A 112 13.26 20.17 13.24
CA THR A 112 13.62 21.04 14.36
C THR A 112 14.03 20.21 15.59
N SER A 113 14.69 20.82 16.58
CA SER A 113 15.06 20.15 17.82
C SER A 113 13.88 19.58 18.60
N LYS A 114 12.69 20.20 18.51
CA LYS A 114 11.45 19.73 19.14
C LYS A 114 10.91 18.42 18.56
N PHE A 115 11.29 18.05 17.32
CA PHE A 115 10.83 16.82 16.66
C PHE A 115 11.08 15.57 17.51
N TRP A 116 12.22 15.52 18.19
CA TRP A 116 12.61 14.37 19.01
C TRP A 116 11.77 14.18 20.28
N ASN A 117 10.97 15.18 20.66
CA ASN A 117 10.01 15.07 21.76
C ASN A 117 8.69 14.41 21.33
N LEU A 118 8.48 14.21 20.01
CA LEU A 118 7.31 13.51 19.48
C LEU A 118 7.47 11.98 19.56
N GLY A 119 8.68 11.47 19.76
CA GLY A 119 8.91 10.03 19.92
C GLY A 119 8.24 9.45 21.16
N LEU A 120 7.93 8.15 21.15
CA LEU A 120 7.44 7.43 22.33
C LEU A 120 8.42 7.54 23.50
N LYS A 121 9.72 7.60 23.19
CA LYS A 121 10.79 7.93 24.13
C LYS A 121 11.48 9.22 23.67
N ALA A 122 11.08 10.34 24.26
CA ALA A 122 11.64 11.66 23.98
C ALA A 122 13.16 11.67 24.18
N ASN A 123 13.90 12.20 23.21
CA ASN A 123 15.36 12.27 23.26
C ASN A 123 15.90 13.50 22.52
N PRO A 124 15.85 14.71 23.11
CA PRO A 124 16.24 15.95 22.43
C PRO A 124 17.74 16.03 22.09
N ASN A 125 18.58 15.21 22.74
CA ASN A 125 20.05 15.26 22.61
C ASN A 125 20.60 14.59 21.34
N VAL A 126 19.73 14.16 20.42
CA VAL A 126 20.12 13.51 19.16
C VAL A 126 19.86 14.39 17.93
N HIS A 127 19.48 15.65 18.14
CA HIS A 127 19.36 16.62 17.07
C HIS A 127 20.77 16.94 16.51
N PRO A 128 20.98 16.79 15.18
CA PRO A 128 22.27 17.05 14.56
C PRO A 128 22.55 18.56 14.43
N GLU A 129 23.83 18.92 14.38
CA GLU A 129 24.27 20.26 13.95
C GLU A 129 24.19 20.40 12.41
N ALA A 130 24.51 21.58 11.87
CA ALA A 130 24.36 21.91 10.45
C ALA A 130 25.09 20.92 9.51
N ASP A 131 26.32 20.51 9.82
CA ASP A 131 27.12 19.60 8.98
C ASP A 131 27.01 18.12 9.41
N GLU A 132 26.00 17.79 10.21
CA GLU A 132 25.82 16.48 10.81
C GLU A 132 24.50 15.82 10.37
N ALA A 133 24.47 14.50 10.47
CA ALA A 133 23.26 13.71 10.24
C ALA A 133 23.03 12.72 11.38
N THR A 134 21.78 12.61 11.81
CA THR A 134 21.32 11.55 12.71
C THR A 134 20.64 10.47 11.89
N LEU A 135 21.07 9.21 12.01
CA LEU A 135 20.61 8.12 11.16
C LEU A 135 19.66 7.16 11.89
N SER A 136 18.71 6.59 11.18
CA SER A 136 17.98 5.42 11.67
C SER A 136 18.93 4.22 11.80
N GLN A 137 18.64 3.32 12.75
CA GLN A 137 19.40 2.06 12.88
C GLN A 137 19.41 1.25 11.58
N ALA A 138 18.30 1.25 10.83
CA ALA A 138 18.20 0.52 9.57
C ALA A 138 19.16 1.08 8.51
N LEU A 139 19.21 2.41 8.36
CA LEU A 139 20.12 3.05 7.42
C LEU A 139 21.58 2.88 7.82
N ALA A 140 21.90 3.04 9.11
CA ALA A 140 23.27 2.86 9.61
C ALA A 140 23.78 1.43 9.39
N ARG A 141 22.94 0.41 9.62
CA ARG A 141 23.28 -1.01 9.34
C ARG A 141 23.49 -1.25 7.85
N GLN A 142 22.64 -0.69 6.98
CA GLN A 142 22.75 -0.87 5.53
C GLN A 142 24.00 -0.20 4.95
N LEU A 143 24.37 0.97 5.45
CA LEU A 143 25.59 1.67 5.04
C LEU A 143 26.86 1.14 5.74
N GLN A 144 26.69 0.32 6.79
CA GLN A 144 27.77 -0.18 7.66
C GLN A 144 28.57 0.95 8.32
N VAL A 145 27.88 2.00 8.76
CA VAL A 145 28.50 3.19 9.38
C VAL A 145 28.23 3.26 10.88
N SER A 146 29.15 3.92 11.58
CA SER A 146 29.11 4.23 13.01
C SER A 146 29.14 5.75 13.25
N LYS A 147 28.94 6.15 14.50
CA LYS A 147 29.09 7.56 14.91
C LYS A 147 30.50 8.05 14.55
N GLY A 148 30.55 9.18 13.83
CA GLY A 148 31.77 9.85 13.40
C GLY A 148 32.12 9.65 11.93
N ASP A 149 31.50 8.69 11.25
CA ASP A 149 31.82 8.34 9.87
C ASP A 149 31.30 9.40 8.87
N PRO A 150 31.99 9.57 7.73
CA PRO A 150 31.53 10.46 6.66
C PRO A 150 30.33 9.84 5.91
N LEU A 151 29.39 10.69 5.55
CA LEU A 151 28.16 10.35 4.84
C LEU A 151 27.95 11.33 3.68
N ILE A 152 27.53 10.81 2.53
CA ILE A 152 27.09 11.63 1.41
C ILE A 152 25.61 11.33 1.15
N LEU A 153 24.77 12.36 1.25
CA LEU A 153 23.36 12.30 0.88
C LEU A 153 23.17 13.06 -0.43
N ARG A 154 22.81 12.34 -1.49
CA ARG A 154 22.43 12.93 -2.77
C ARG A 154 20.91 13.06 -2.82
N ILE A 155 20.42 14.29 -2.93
CA ILE A 155 19.01 14.64 -2.86
C ILE A 155 18.62 15.41 -4.11
N GLN A 156 17.35 15.35 -4.49
CA GLN A 156 16.85 16.19 -5.58
C GLN A 156 16.37 17.52 -5.00
N LYS A 157 16.84 18.64 -5.55
CA LYS A 157 16.33 19.96 -5.20
C LYS A 157 14.84 20.03 -5.55
N PRO A 158 13.96 20.46 -4.63
CA PRO A 158 12.58 20.76 -4.98
C PRO A 158 12.58 21.84 -6.06
N SER A 159 12.05 21.52 -7.24
CA SER A 159 11.95 22.48 -8.34
C SER A 159 10.64 23.26 -8.22
N ARG A 160 10.67 24.54 -8.61
CA ARG A 160 9.47 25.40 -8.72
C ARG A 160 8.49 24.82 -9.74
N ILE A 161 9.02 24.30 -10.85
CA ILE A 161 8.27 23.66 -11.93
C ILE A 161 8.38 22.14 -11.77
N SER A 162 7.34 21.39 -12.14
CA SER A 162 7.42 19.92 -12.17
C SER A 162 8.65 19.45 -12.98
N PRO A 163 9.47 18.50 -12.49
CA PRO A 163 10.62 17.99 -13.23
C PRO A 163 10.28 17.40 -14.59
N ASP A 164 9.04 16.94 -14.77
CA ASP A 164 8.54 16.40 -16.04
C ASP A 164 7.90 17.47 -16.94
N ALA A 165 7.97 18.75 -16.58
CA ALA A 165 7.62 19.84 -17.48
C ALA A 165 8.74 20.05 -18.49
N PRO A 166 8.43 20.23 -19.79
CA PRO A 166 9.45 20.52 -20.80
C PRO A 166 10.21 21.83 -20.54
N LEU A 167 9.57 22.81 -19.89
CA LEU A 167 10.18 24.08 -19.52
C LEU A 167 11.10 23.99 -18.29
N ALA A 168 11.10 22.86 -17.58
CA ALA A 168 11.97 22.72 -16.42
C ALA A 168 13.42 22.54 -16.89
N PRO A 169 14.39 23.30 -16.34
CA PRO A 169 15.77 23.23 -16.78
C PRO A 169 16.33 21.80 -16.71
N ASP A 170 17.27 21.51 -17.62
CA ASP A 170 18.01 20.23 -17.69
C ASP A 170 19.13 20.13 -16.63
N GLU A 171 19.51 21.25 -16.01
CA GLU A 171 20.61 21.32 -15.06
C GLU A 171 20.47 20.33 -13.89
N ASN A 172 21.63 19.95 -13.34
CA ASN A 172 21.82 19.01 -12.24
C ASN A 172 20.98 19.38 -11.00
N ASN A 173 19.70 19.01 -11.02
CA ASN A 173 18.74 19.12 -9.93
C ASN A 173 19.09 18.23 -8.73
N SER A 174 20.30 17.68 -8.66
CA SER A 174 20.77 16.85 -7.57
C SER A 174 21.83 17.58 -6.75
N LEU A 175 21.55 17.78 -5.48
CA LEU A 175 22.48 18.32 -4.49
C LEU A 175 23.15 17.16 -3.73
N ALA A 176 24.46 17.22 -3.54
CA ALA A 176 25.20 16.24 -2.75
C ALA A 176 25.68 16.88 -1.44
N LEU A 177 25.00 16.55 -0.34
CA LEU A 177 25.36 16.98 1.00
C LEU A 177 26.45 16.06 1.57
N ARG A 178 27.55 16.64 2.01
CA ARG A 178 28.64 15.92 2.69
C ARG A 178 28.52 16.16 4.18
N LEU A 179 28.15 15.13 4.93
CA LEU A 179 27.79 15.21 6.33
C LEU A 179 28.61 14.20 7.16
N LYS A 180 28.55 14.36 8.48
CA LYS A 180 29.11 13.41 9.44
C LYS A 180 28.00 12.74 10.26
N VAL A 181 28.13 11.44 10.51
CA VAL A 181 27.16 10.72 11.36
C VAL A 181 27.34 11.13 12.83
N ALA A 182 26.39 11.88 13.38
CA ALA A 182 26.43 12.34 14.77
C ALA A 182 25.81 11.35 15.75
N HIS A 183 24.66 10.78 15.37
CA HIS A 183 23.89 9.87 16.20
C HIS A 183 23.24 8.77 15.37
N ILE A 184 22.98 7.63 16.01
CA ILE A 184 22.15 6.55 15.47
C ILE A 184 21.00 6.35 16.46
N VAL A 185 19.75 6.52 15.98
CA VAL A 185 18.56 6.56 16.84
C VAL A 185 17.74 5.27 16.77
N GLU A 186 17.20 4.86 17.92
CA GLU A 186 16.31 3.71 18.05
C GLU A 186 14.91 4.00 17.45
N ASP A 187 14.18 2.94 17.12
CA ASP A 187 12.83 3.03 16.53
C ASP A 187 11.86 3.87 17.39
N THR A 188 11.95 3.77 18.72
CA THR A 188 11.05 4.47 19.67
C THR A 188 11.37 5.95 19.85
N SER A 189 12.56 6.39 19.43
CA SER A 189 13.02 7.79 19.46
C SER A 189 13.01 8.38 18.04
N MET A 190 11.91 8.15 17.30
CA MET A 190 11.69 8.63 15.93
C MET A 190 12.60 8.02 14.85
N GLY A 191 13.49 7.07 15.17
CA GLY A 191 14.38 6.46 14.18
C GLY A 191 13.62 5.78 13.02
N ARG A 192 12.45 5.21 13.31
CA ARG A 192 11.59 4.54 12.32
C ARG A 192 10.51 5.45 11.74
N PHE A 193 10.62 6.77 11.88
CA PHE A 193 9.59 7.70 11.44
C PHE A 193 9.21 7.47 9.97
N SER A 194 7.92 7.33 9.69
CA SER A 194 7.40 7.15 8.34
C SER A 194 5.89 7.38 8.30
N LEU A 195 5.38 7.92 7.20
CA LEU A 195 3.94 8.10 7.01
C LEU A 195 3.28 6.83 6.45
N LYS A 196 4.07 5.92 5.84
CA LYS A 196 3.57 4.73 5.15
C LYS A 196 3.28 3.60 6.14
N ALA A 197 2.12 2.95 6.05
CA ALA A 197 1.85 1.69 6.75
C ALA A 197 2.68 0.54 6.17
N SER A 198 3.88 0.35 6.70
CA SER A 198 4.81 -0.71 6.32
C SER A 198 5.52 -1.33 7.52
N GLN A 199 5.84 -2.61 7.40
CA GLN A 199 6.69 -3.35 8.34
C GLN A 199 8.18 -3.18 8.06
N LEU A 200 8.54 -2.75 6.85
CA LEU A 200 9.94 -2.50 6.55
C LEU A 200 10.38 -1.21 7.27
N PRO A 201 11.50 -1.23 8.00
CA PRO A 201 11.99 -0.04 8.68
C PRO A 201 12.39 1.00 7.64
N ALA A 202 12.00 2.25 7.87
CA ALA A 202 12.36 3.36 6.99
C ALA A 202 13.86 3.67 7.10
N LEU A 203 14.47 3.90 5.94
CA LEU A 203 15.86 4.33 5.82
C LEU A 203 15.85 5.86 5.95
N ASN A 204 16.05 6.39 7.15
CA ASN A 204 15.93 7.82 7.42
C ASN A 204 17.29 8.41 7.79
N ALA A 205 17.60 9.56 7.19
CA ALA A 205 18.65 10.47 7.61
C ALA A 205 18.02 11.80 8.02
N PHE A 206 18.20 12.18 9.28
CA PHE A 206 17.69 13.42 9.85
C PHE A 206 18.80 14.47 9.85
N VAL A 207 18.47 15.68 9.43
CA VAL A 207 19.35 16.85 9.40
C VAL A 207 18.64 18.05 10.04
N ASP A 208 19.37 19.11 10.38
CA ASP A 208 18.74 20.35 10.84
C ASP A 208 17.91 20.98 9.72
N LEU A 209 16.70 21.46 10.07
CA LEU A 209 15.78 22.06 9.11
C LEU A 209 16.35 23.34 8.48
N LYS A 210 16.98 24.21 9.27
CA LYS A 210 17.49 25.50 8.74
C LYS A 210 18.68 25.29 7.82
N PHE A 211 19.56 24.36 8.18
CA PHE A 211 20.64 23.92 7.31
C PHE A 211 20.09 23.41 5.96
N LEU A 212 19.12 22.49 5.99
CA LEU A 212 18.56 21.94 4.77
C LEU A 212 17.83 23.00 3.93
N GLN A 213 17.11 23.93 4.55
CA GLN A 213 16.47 25.06 3.87
C GLN A 213 17.51 25.95 3.17
N SER A 214 18.66 26.22 3.80
CA SER A 214 19.74 27.02 3.23
C SER A 214 20.39 26.32 2.04
N GLU A 215 20.73 25.05 2.19
CA GLU A 215 21.36 24.25 1.13
C GLU A 215 20.44 24.03 -0.09
N LEU A 216 19.13 24.02 0.13
CA LEU A 216 18.12 23.94 -0.92
C LEU A 216 17.68 25.30 -1.47
N GLU A 217 18.21 26.41 -0.96
CA GLU A 217 17.85 27.78 -1.37
C GLU A 217 16.34 28.11 -1.22
N ILE A 218 15.69 27.51 -0.21
CA ILE A 218 14.25 27.68 0.08
C ILE A 218 14.03 28.11 1.55
N PRO A 219 14.53 29.29 1.96
CA PRO A 219 14.46 29.74 3.35
C PRO A 219 13.00 29.89 3.82
N GLY A 220 12.71 29.39 5.02
CA GLY A 220 11.39 29.55 5.63
C GLY A 220 10.28 28.71 4.98
N LYS A 221 10.62 27.75 4.12
CA LYS A 221 9.65 26.85 3.47
C LYS A 221 9.71 25.44 4.02
N ALA A 222 8.59 24.72 3.93
CA ALA A 222 8.43 23.33 4.32
C ALA A 222 7.47 22.62 3.36
N ASN A 223 7.52 21.28 3.29
CA ASN A 223 6.55 20.47 2.55
C ASN A 223 5.74 19.54 3.48
N LEU A 224 6.04 19.56 4.78
CA LEU A 224 5.44 18.72 5.78
C LEU A 224 5.19 19.51 7.08
N LEU A 225 3.96 19.43 7.62
CA LEU A 225 3.65 19.82 8.99
C LEU A 225 3.24 18.58 9.79
N LEU A 226 3.83 18.42 10.97
CA LEU A 226 3.54 17.34 11.90
C LEU A 226 2.72 17.89 13.06
N CYS A 227 1.45 17.51 13.15
CA CYS A 227 0.52 17.97 14.18
C CYS A 227 0.32 16.87 15.24
N ALA A 228 0.70 17.17 16.47
CA ALA A 228 0.56 16.27 17.61
C ALA A 228 -0.39 16.87 18.65
N GLN A 229 -1.26 16.02 19.21
CA GLN A 229 -2.17 16.39 20.30
C GLN A 229 -1.58 16.03 21.67
N ALA A 230 -2.27 16.47 22.73
CA ALA A 230 -1.91 16.18 24.11
C ALA A 230 -1.77 14.67 24.38
N ALA A 231 -0.81 14.34 25.24
CA ALA A 231 -0.26 12.99 25.43
C ALA A 231 -1.23 11.89 25.90
N ASP A 232 -2.51 12.20 26.17
CA ASP A 232 -3.43 11.30 26.89
C ASP A 232 -4.36 10.44 26.00
N THR A 233 -4.31 10.56 24.68
CA THR A 233 -5.20 9.76 23.80
C THR A 233 -4.44 8.63 23.11
N SER A 234 -4.56 7.43 23.70
CA SER A 234 -4.19 6.17 23.05
C SER A 234 -5.02 5.90 21.79
N ALA A 235 -6.23 6.47 21.71
CA ALA A 235 -7.11 6.42 20.55
C ALA A 235 -6.94 7.64 19.62
N PRO A 236 -7.15 7.49 18.30
CA PRO A 236 -7.14 8.61 17.37
C PRO A 236 -8.24 9.61 17.73
N ALA A 237 -7.85 10.86 17.99
CA ALA A 237 -8.76 11.91 18.43
C ALA A 237 -9.16 12.89 17.30
N SER A 238 -8.50 12.83 16.13
CA SER A 238 -8.82 13.65 14.95
C SER A 238 -8.96 12.79 13.69
N ASP A 239 -10.00 13.07 12.92
CA ASP A 239 -10.22 12.56 11.55
C ASP A 239 -9.50 13.42 10.48
N GLY A 240 -8.68 14.39 10.91
CA GLY A 240 -7.95 15.30 10.04
C GLY A 240 -8.76 16.52 9.59
N SER A 241 -10.08 16.55 9.83
CA SER A 241 -10.96 17.68 9.43
C SER A 241 -10.60 18.96 10.18
N THR A 242 -10.33 18.87 11.48
CA THR A 242 -9.95 20.01 12.32
C THR A 242 -8.64 20.65 11.86
N ALA A 243 -7.63 19.85 11.49
CA ALA A 243 -6.38 20.38 10.96
C ALA A 243 -6.58 21.09 9.63
N LEU A 244 -7.46 20.57 8.77
CA LEU A 244 -7.81 21.21 7.50
C LEU A 244 -8.59 22.51 7.72
N GLU A 245 -9.49 22.56 8.70
CA GLU A 245 -10.24 23.76 9.06
C GLU A 245 -9.32 24.87 9.57
N ILE A 246 -8.40 24.54 10.48
CA ILE A 246 -7.38 25.48 10.98
C ILE A 246 -6.49 25.95 9.82
N LEU A 247 -6.07 25.04 8.93
CA LEU A 247 -5.25 25.39 7.76
C LEU A 247 -5.99 26.38 6.85
N ASN A 248 -7.27 26.14 6.55
CA ASN A 248 -8.09 27.06 5.74
C ASN A 248 -8.20 28.47 6.35
N GLN A 249 -8.11 28.59 7.68
CA GLN A 249 -8.20 29.88 8.37
C GLN A 249 -6.86 30.63 8.41
N GLN A 250 -5.74 29.91 8.49
CA GLN A 250 -4.41 30.50 8.71
C GLN A 250 -3.57 30.64 7.43
N TRP A 251 -3.89 29.86 6.38
CA TRP A 251 -3.10 29.92 5.14
C TRP A 251 -3.26 31.23 4.38
N THR A 252 -2.24 31.56 3.59
CA THR A 252 -2.15 32.81 2.82
C THR A 252 -1.83 32.54 1.35
N MET A 253 -1.85 33.57 0.51
CA MET A 253 -1.50 33.44 -0.92
C MET A 253 -0.09 32.87 -1.12
N GLU A 254 0.86 33.21 -0.26
CA GLU A 254 2.24 32.71 -0.36
C GLU A 254 2.31 31.17 -0.19
N ASP A 255 1.40 30.57 0.59
CA ASP A 255 1.30 29.12 0.77
C ASP A 255 0.74 28.41 -0.47
N SER A 256 0.03 29.14 -1.34
CA SER A 256 -0.43 28.67 -2.64
C SER A 256 0.62 28.81 -3.75
N GLN A 257 1.80 29.40 -3.45
CA GLN A 257 2.83 29.78 -4.43
C GLN A 257 2.32 30.78 -5.47
N LEU A 258 1.39 31.65 -5.05
CA LEU A 258 0.92 32.80 -5.80
C LEU A 258 1.57 34.06 -5.22
N GLU A 259 2.01 34.96 -6.09
CA GLU A 259 2.69 36.19 -5.72
C GLU A 259 2.07 37.40 -6.39
N TRP A 260 2.13 38.53 -5.69
CA TRP A 260 1.65 39.81 -6.17
C TRP A 260 2.81 40.62 -6.74
N ILE A 261 2.63 41.10 -7.96
CA ILE A 261 3.54 42.04 -8.62
C ILE A 261 2.82 43.38 -8.78
N ASP A 262 3.45 44.45 -8.30
CA ASP A 262 2.93 45.81 -8.45
C ASP A 262 3.46 46.43 -9.75
N LEU A 263 2.56 46.57 -10.73
CA LEU A 263 2.83 47.19 -12.02
C LEU A 263 2.32 48.64 -12.06
N GLY A 264 1.72 49.15 -10.97
CA GLY A 264 0.99 50.41 -10.92
C GLY A 264 1.84 51.65 -11.23
N ASN A 265 3.16 51.58 -11.01
CA ASN A 265 4.09 52.66 -11.35
C ASN A 265 4.40 52.78 -12.86
N LYS A 266 4.07 51.75 -13.65
CA LYS A 266 4.23 51.71 -15.10
C LYS A 266 2.85 51.84 -15.76
N GLU A 267 2.42 53.08 -16.02
CA GLU A 267 1.28 53.38 -16.91
C GLU A 267 -0.11 52.88 -16.47
N GLY A 268 -0.37 52.72 -15.16
CA GLY A 268 -1.72 52.35 -14.68
C GLY A 268 -2.11 50.90 -14.93
N ARG A 269 -1.12 50.00 -15.07
CA ARG A 269 -1.31 48.55 -15.30
C ARG A 269 -1.75 47.78 -14.04
N GLY A 270 -1.91 48.46 -12.90
CA GLY A 270 -2.47 47.92 -11.66
C GLY A 270 -1.63 46.84 -10.98
N LEU A 271 -2.30 45.87 -10.38
CA LEU A 271 -1.67 44.69 -9.76
C LEU A 271 -1.74 43.47 -10.67
N GLU A 272 -0.75 42.60 -10.58
CA GLU A 272 -0.74 41.33 -11.26
C GLU A 272 -0.48 40.19 -10.29
N LEU A 273 -1.21 39.09 -10.49
CA LEU A 273 -1.03 37.85 -9.75
C LEU A 273 -0.33 36.83 -10.63
N ARG A 274 0.82 36.34 -10.18
CA ARG A 274 1.63 35.33 -10.87
C ARG A 274 1.88 34.11 -9.99
N THR A 275 2.49 33.10 -10.60
CA THR A 275 3.10 31.98 -9.90
C THR A 275 4.54 31.79 -10.33
N GLU A 276 5.40 31.40 -9.40
CA GLU A 276 6.78 31.01 -9.69
C GLU A 276 6.89 29.72 -10.53
N ARG A 277 5.77 29.04 -10.78
CA ARG A 277 5.67 27.78 -11.54
C ARG A 277 5.48 27.98 -13.05
N VAL A 278 5.56 29.22 -13.53
CA VAL A 278 5.20 29.67 -14.90
C VAL A 278 3.72 29.54 -15.23
N PHE A 279 3.16 28.32 -15.13
CA PHE A 279 1.74 28.07 -15.34
C PHE A 279 0.97 28.02 -14.02
N MET A 280 -0.08 28.83 -13.95
CA MET A 280 -1.08 28.81 -12.90
C MET A 280 -2.03 27.63 -13.11
N ASP A 281 -2.10 26.75 -12.12
CA ASP A 281 -2.98 25.58 -12.15
C ASP A 281 -4.46 25.99 -12.32
N HIS A 282 -5.27 25.09 -12.87
CA HIS A 282 -6.66 25.36 -13.20
C HIS A 282 -7.48 25.94 -12.03
N TYR A 283 -7.23 25.47 -10.79
CA TYR A 283 -7.96 25.96 -9.62
C TYR A 283 -7.54 27.37 -9.23
N SER A 284 -6.23 27.64 -9.23
CA SER A 284 -5.71 28.99 -8.98
C SER A 284 -6.17 29.97 -10.06
N ALA A 285 -6.10 29.57 -11.33
CA ALA A 285 -6.53 30.36 -12.48
C ALA A 285 -8.03 30.69 -12.43
N GLU A 286 -8.86 29.71 -12.08
CA GLU A 286 -10.31 29.91 -11.92
C GLU A 286 -10.63 30.81 -10.73
N ALA A 287 -9.99 30.58 -9.57
CA ALA A 287 -10.21 31.40 -8.37
C ALA A 287 -9.80 32.86 -8.58
N ALA A 288 -8.66 33.09 -9.25
CA ALA A 288 -8.18 34.44 -9.58
C ALA A 288 -9.06 35.10 -10.66
N GLY A 289 -9.34 34.40 -11.77
CA GLY A 289 -10.08 34.96 -12.90
C GLY A 289 -11.57 35.22 -12.65
N LYS A 290 -12.19 34.59 -11.64
CA LYS A 290 -13.59 34.87 -11.25
C LYS A 290 -13.73 35.96 -10.19
N THR A 291 -12.63 36.45 -9.64
CA THR A 291 -12.63 37.33 -8.48
C THR A 291 -12.12 38.71 -8.87
N GLY A 292 -13.01 39.70 -8.92
CA GLY A 292 -12.70 41.06 -9.40
C GLY A 292 -13.60 41.40 -10.59
N LYS A 293 -14.05 42.66 -10.70
CA LYS A 293 -14.98 43.06 -11.78
C LYS A 293 -14.31 43.16 -13.15
N GLU A 294 -13.01 43.43 -13.18
CA GLU A 294 -12.21 43.65 -14.39
C GLU A 294 -10.89 42.87 -14.34
N SER A 295 -10.93 41.61 -13.90
CA SER A 295 -9.75 40.74 -13.95
C SER A 295 -9.47 40.32 -15.39
N ILE A 296 -8.21 40.43 -15.82
CA ILE A 296 -7.78 40.06 -17.17
C ILE A 296 -6.89 38.83 -17.05
N GLY A 297 -7.38 37.68 -17.51
CA GLY A 297 -6.56 36.46 -17.62
C GLY A 297 -5.61 36.56 -18.80
N LEU A 298 -4.37 36.11 -18.62
CA LEU A 298 -3.41 36.02 -19.73
C LEU A 298 -2.64 34.70 -19.71
N LEU A 299 -2.34 34.21 -20.91
CA LEU A 299 -1.53 33.01 -21.16
C LEU A 299 -0.49 33.35 -22.22
N THR A 300 0.74 33.55 -21.79
CA THR A 300 1.87 33.82 -22.69
C THR A 300 2.64 32.53 -22.96
N TYR A 301 2.89 32.25 -24.24
CA TYR A 301 3.59 31.06 -24.70
C TYR A 301 4.78 31.42 -25.58
N PHE A 302 5.81 30.59 -25.53
CA PHE A 302 6.98 30.72 -26.38
C PHE A 302 6.81 29.82 -27.60
N VAL A 303 6.67 30.43 -28.79
CA VAL A 303 6.38 29.74 -30.04
C VAL A 303 7.64 29.59 -30.89
N ASN A 304 7.74 28.48 -31.63
CA ASN A 304 8.93 28.10 -32.39
C ASN A 304 9.16 29.02 -33.59
N ALA A 305 8.10 29.34 -34.33
CA ALA A 305 8.17 30.20 -35.50
C ALA A 305 6.81 30.82 -35.84
N ILE A 306 6.84 32.00 -36.45
CA ILE A 306 5.70 32.61 -37.13
C ILE A 306 6.11 32.83 -38.59
N THR A 307 5.35 32.27 -39.53
CA THR A 307 5.68 32.28 -40.95
C THR A 307 4.59 32.94 -41.78
N LYS A 308 5.03 33.61 -42.84
CA LYS A 308 4.18 34.11 -43.92
C LYS A 308 4.90 33.88 -45.24
N ASP A 309 4.32 33.07 -46.12
CA ASP A 309 4.92 32.67 -47.39
C ASP A 309 6.36 32.14 -47.17
N ASP A 310 7.38 32.79 -47.76
CA ASP A 310 8.80 32.42 -47.62
C ASP A 310 9.51 33.13 -46.44
N ARG A 311 8.80 33.97 -45.66
CA ARG A 311 9.37 34.70 -44.53
C ARG A 311 9.05 34.02 -43.20
N MET A 312 10.04 34.01 -42.31
CA MET A 312 9.95 33.38 -40.99
C MET A 312 10.54 34.30 -39.93
N THR A 313 9.81 34.46 -38.83
CA THR A 313 10.34 34.99 -37.57
C THR A 313 10.45 33.82 -36.58
N PRO A 314 11.67 33.41 -36.20
CA PRO A 314 11.85 32.34 -35.23
C PRO A 314 11.55 32.83 -33.80
N TYR A 315 11.26 31.90 -32.90
CA TYR A 315 11.25 32.04 -31.44
C TYR A 315 10.67 33.35 -30.89
N SER A 316 9.38 33.33 -30.60
CA SER A 316 8.62 34.55 -30.23
C SER A 316 7.72 34.33 -29.03
N MET A 317 7.59 35.36 -28.19
CA MET A 317 6.54 35.40 -27.16
C MET A 317 5.22 35.78 -27.82
N VAL A 318 4.17 35.00 -27.58
CA VAL A 318 2.80 35.30 -28.03
C VAL A 318 1.88 35.22 -26.83
N THR A 319 1.03 36.23 -26.65
CA THR A 319 0.13 36.30 -25.49
C THR A 319 -1.31 36.13 -25.92
N ALA A 320 -1.97 35.14 -25.34
CA ALA A 320 -3.42 35.02 -25.39
C ALA A 320 -4.02 35.84 -24.23
N ILE A 321 -4.89 36.80 -24.56
CA ILE A 321 -5.41 37.78 -23.61
C ILE A 321 -6.85 38.18 -23.97
N GLU A 322 -7.54 38.82 -23.04
CA GLU A 322 -8.90 39.33 -23.22
C GLU A 322 -8.90 40.86 -23.41
N ALA A 323 -10.10 41.43 -23.59
CA ALA A 323 -10.28 42.87 -23.59
C ALA A 323 -9.78 43.50 -22.27
N PRO A 324 -9.25 44.74 -22.28
CA PRO A 324 -9.20 45.67 -23.42
C PRO A 324 -7.94 45.56 -24.30
N TYR A 325 -7.06 44.57 -24.08
CA TYR A 325 -5.83 44.41 -24.89
C TYR A 325 -6.15 43.93 -26.30
N VAL A 326 -7.15 43.07 -26.46
CA VAL A 326 -7.68 42.67 -27.77
C VAL A 326 -9.16 43.04 -27.87
N PRO A 327 -9.71 43.24 -29.09
CA PRO A 327 -11.14 43.46 -29.27
C PRO A 327 -11.97 42.30 -28.71
N GLU A 328 -13.11 42.59 -28.07
CA GLU A 328 -14.02 41.56 -27.54
C GLU A 328 -14.55 40.61 -28.63
N ASP A 329 -14.59 41.06 -29.89
CA ASP A 329 -15.05 40.31 -31.05
C ASP A 329 -13.94 39.59 -31.83
N LEU A 330 -12.70 39.58 -31.33
CA LEU A 330 -11.57 38.87 -31.97
C LEU A 330 -11.90 37.38 -32.11
N GLN A 331 -11.95 36.88 -33.34
CA GLN A 331 -12.29 35.49 -33.62
C GLN A 331 -11.12 34.55 -33.26
N GLU A 332 -11.41 33.28 -32.97
CA GLU A 332 -10.39 32.27 -32.63
C GLU A 332 -9.42 31.94 -33.77
N SER A 333 -9.76 32.34 -35.00
CA SER A 333 -8.90 32.21 -36.19
C SER A 333 -8.15 33.51 -36.53
N GLU A 334 -8.31 34.56 -35.73
CA GLU A 334 -7.69 35.86 -35.95
C GLU A 334 -6.50 36.10 -35.00
N ILE A 335 -5.50 36.85 -35.47
CA ILE A 335 -4.30 37.23 -34.70
C ILE A 335 -4.01 38.72 -34.87
N ILE A 336 -3.48 39.36 -33.84
CA ILE A 336 -3.00 40.73 -33.87
C ILE A 336 -1.47 40.70 -33.79
N LEU A 337 -0.80 41.37 -34.72
CA LEU A 337 0.67 41.42 -34.76
C LEU A 337 1.15 42.79 -34.27
N ASN A 338 2.30 42.83 -33.60
CA ASN A 338 2.96 44.11 -33.35
C ASN A 338 3.63 44.64 -34.64
N GLN A 339 3.96 45.93 -34.66
CA GLN A 339 4.53 46.58 -35.84
C GLN A 339 5.84 45.92 -36.30
N TRP A 340 6.71 45.53 -35.36
CA TRP A 340 8.00 44.92 -35.69
C TRP A 340 7.83 43.58 -36.43
N LEU A 341 6.94 42.71 -35.94
CA LEU A 341 6.66 41.41 -36.55
C LEU A 341 5.98 41.57 -37.91
N ALA A 342 5.06 42.53 -38.02
CA ALA A 342 4.41 42.83 -39.29
C ALA A 342 5.41 43.33 -40.35
N ASP A 343 6.38 44.16 -39.96
CA ASP A 343 7.43 44.67 -40.86
C ASP A 343 8.40 43.55 -41.29
N ASP A 344 8.78 42.67 -40.36
CA ASP A 344 9.65 41.52 -40.65
C ASP A 344 8.99 40.54 -41.65
N LEU A 345 7.73 40.19 -41.40
CA LEU A 345 6.96 39.28 -42.25
C LEU A 345 6.33 39.94 -43.49
N ASP A 346 6.41 41.27 -43.63
CA ASP A 346 5.64 42.05 -44.63
C ASP A 346 4.14 41.71 -44.60
N ALA A 347 3.58 41.58 -43.39
CA ALA A 347 2.20 41.19 -43.13
C ALA A 347 1.26 42.40 -43.06
N LYS A 348 0.03 42.24 -43.55
CA LYS A 348 -1.04 43.25 -43.53
C LYS A 348 -2.33 42.66 -42.97
N PRO A 349 -3.25 43.49 -42.44
CA PRO A 349 -4.57 43.02 -42.05
C PRO A 349 -5.28 42.29 -43.21
N GLY A 350 -5.75 41.08 -42.96
CA GLY A 350 -6.35 40.16 -43.93
C GLY A 350 -5.41 39.06 -44.43
N ASP A 351 -4.10 39.15 -44.20
CA ASP A 351 -3.14 38.12 -44.59
C ASP A 351 -3.23 36.88 -43.69
N SER A 352 -2.84 35.72 -44.20
CA SER A 352 -2.72 34.50 -43.40
C SER A 352 -1.28 34.33 -42.92
N VAL A 353 -1.12 33.97 -41.65
CA VAL A 353 0.16 33.62 -41.02
C VAL A 353 0.04 32.28 -40.34
N GLU A 354 1.10 31.48 -40.34
CA GLU A 354 1.16 30.21 -39.62
C GLU A 354 2.03 30.37 -38.38
N MET A 355 1.58 29.79 -37.26
CA MET A 355 2.29 29.80 -36.00
C MET A 355 2.60 28.37 -35.59
N THR A 356 3.89 28.04 -35.50
CA THR A 356 4.40 26.75 -35.07
C THR A 356 4.83 26.82 -33.61
N TYR A 357 4.41 25.86 -32.79
CA TYR A 357 4.70 25.80 -31.37
C TYR A 357 4.80 24.35 -30.90
N PHE A 358 5.43 24.13 -29.74
CA PHE A 358 5.46 22.82 -29.11
C PHE A 358 4.19 22.56 -28.27
N GLU A 359 3.54 21.43 -28.49
CA GLU A 359 2.55 20.84 -27.60
C GLU A 359 3.21 19.92 -26.57
N VAL A 360 2.77 20.04 -25.31
CA VAL A 360 3.32 19.29 -24.19
C VAL A 360 2.78 17.86 -24.16
N GLY A 361 3.65 16.88 -24.46
CA GLY A 361 3.36 15.44 -24.39
C GLY A 361 3.59 14.83 -23.00
N LEU A 362 3.67 13.49 -22.93
CA LEU A 362 3.95 12.78 -21.68
C LEU A 362 5.43 12.88 -21.30
N GLY A 363 5.71 13.18 -20.02
CA GLY A 363 7.09 13.47 -19.60
C GLY A 363 7.57 14.77 -20.22
N ARG A 364 8.86 14.85 -20.59
CA ARG A 364 9.42 16.00 -21.33
C ARG A 364 9.21 15.91 -22.85
N ASP A 365 8.32 15.05 -23.33
CA ASP A 365 8.03 14.92 -24.76
C ASP A 365 7.38 16.21 -25.30
N LEU A 366 7.84 16.66 -26.45
CA LEU A 366 7.36 17.85 -27.15
C LEU A 366 7.03 17.48 -28.59
N LYS A 367 5.84 17.88 -29.04
CA LYS A 367 5.38 17.65 -30.41
C LYS A 367 5.15 18.99 -31.08
N GLU A 368 5.71 19.19 -32.27
CA GLU A 368 5.42 20.40 -33.03
C GLU A 368 4.01 20.36 -33.59
N ALA A 369 3.27 21.45 -33.38
CA ALA A 369 1.98 21.72 -33.96
C ALA A 369 2.02 23.07 -34.68
N THR A 370 1.20 23.22 -35.72
CA THR A 370 1.10 24.47 -36.48
C THR A 370 -0.35 24.86 -36.63
N THR A 371 -0.67 26.12 -36.31
CA THR A 371 -2.01 26.69 -36.47
C THR A 371 -1.94 27.93 -37.35
N ALA A 372 -2.85 28.01 -38.33
CA ALA A 372 -2.99 29.16 -39.21
C ALA A 372 -3.95 30.21 -38.63
N PHE A 373 -3.59 31.48 -38.78
CA PHE A 373 -4.36 32.64 -38.35
C PHE A 373 -4.52 33.66 -39.47
N THR A 374 -5.56 34.48 -39.37
CA THR A 374 -5.76 35.66 -40.22
C THR A 374 -5.41 36.92 -39.44
N VAL A 375 -4.55 37.79 -40.00
CA VAL A 375 -4.13 39.02 -39.34
C VAL A 375 -5.31 39.98 -39.26
N ARG A 376 -5.80 40.27 -38.05
CA ARG A 376 -6.91 41.20 -37.82
C ARG A 376 -6.46 42.65 -37.85
N ALA A 377 -5.36 42.93 -37.15
CA ALA A 377 -4.83 44.27 -36.98
C ALA A 377 -3.33 44.23 -36.70
N ILE A 378 -2.67 45.37 -36.92
CA ILE A 378 -1.29 45.61 -36.54
C ILE A 378 -1.29 46.70 -35.46
N VAL A 379 -0.62 46.43 -34.34
CA VAL A 379 -0.55 47.35 -33.19
C VAL A 379 0.83 48.03 -33.11
N PRO A 380 0.89 49.30 -32.68
CA PRO A 380 2.17 49.99 -32.53
C PRO A 380 3.00 49.37 -31.40
N MET A 381 4.33 49.49 -31.50
CA MET A 381 5.29 49.17 -30.42
C MET A 381 5.25 50.25 -29.33
N GLN A 382 4.10 50.44 -28.69
CA GLN A 382 3.84 51.39 -27.61
C GLN A 382 2.86 50.76 -26.61
N ALA A 383 2.74 51.35 -25.43
CA ALA A 383 1.74 50.97 -24.45
C ALA A 383 0.31 50.94 -25.05
N PRO A 384 -0.52 49.93 -24.73
CA PRO A 384 -0.30 48.84 -23.77
C PRO A 384 0.41 47.59 -24.34
N TYR A 385 0.82 47.60 -25.61
CA TYR A 385 1.35 46.43 -26.33
C TYR A 385 2.87 46.24 -26.18
N ASP A 386 3.62 47.33 -25.95
CA ASP A 386 5.03 47.26 -25.54
C ASP A 386 5.11 46.98 -24.03
N ASP A 387 4.95 45.71 -23.69
CA ASP A 387 4.92 45.23 -22.32
C ASP A 387 5.77 43.96 -22.12
N PRO A 388 7.04 44.11 -21.67
CA PRO A 388 7.89 42.96 -21.37
C PRO A 388 7.40 42.20 -20.13
N ASP A 389 6.58 42.82 -19.27
CA ASP A 389 5.99 42.16 -18.12
C ASP A 389 4.86 41.18 -18.55
N LEU A 390 4.46 41.09 -19.83
CA LEU A 390 3.58 39.99 -20.26
C LEU A 390 4.30 38.63 -20.34
N MET A 391 5.63 38.64 -20.39
CA MET A 391 6.43 37.42 -20.30
C MET A 391 6.48 36.93 -18.83
N PRO A 392 6.11 35.67 -18.55
CA PRO A 392 6.32 35.09 -17.24
C PRO A 392 7.82 34.85 -16.99
N ASP A 393 8.14 34.43 -15.78
CA ASP A 393 9.51 34.16 -15.36
C ASP A 393 9.98 32.79 -15.89
N PHE A 394 10.13 32.69 -17.21
CA PHE A 394 10.66 31.49 -17.86
C PHE A 394 12.13 31.28 -17.43
N PRO A 395 12.45 30.16 -16.75
CA PRO A 395 13.81 29.88 -16.32
C PRO A 395 14.77 29.82 -17.52
N GLY A 396 15.89 30.53 -17.45
CA GLY A 396 16.92 30.53 -18.49
C GLY A 396 16.64 31.49 -19.65
N LEU A 397 15.43 32.05 -19.75
CA LEU A 397 15.09 33.12 -20.69
C LEU A 397 15.08 34.48 -19.99
N LYS A 398 14.42 34.61 -18.84
CA LYS A 398 14.25 35.92 -18.18
C LYS A 398 15.58 36.58 -17.81
N GLU A 399 16.57 35.78 -17.42
CA GLU A 399 17.88 36.25 -16.99
C GLU A 399 18.84 36.54 -18.16
N ALA A 400 18.49 36.16 -19.39
CA ALA A 400 19.39 36.24 -20.53
C ALA A 400 19.52 37.66 -21.10
N ASP A 401 20.77 38.09 -21.31
CA ASP A 401 21.07 39.38 -21.93
C ASP A 401 20.90 39.33 -23.46
N ASN A 402 21.30 38.22 -24.08
CA ASN A 402 21.27 37.97 -25.52
C ASN A 402 20.46 36.71 -25.85
N CYS A 403 19.89 36.64 -27.06
CA CYS A 403 19.19 35.43 -27.52
C CYS A 403 20.10 34.19 -27.62
N ARG A 404 21.41 34.38 -27.79
CA ARG A 404 22.40 33.30 -27.83
C ARG A 404 22.71 32.70 -26.46
N ASP A 405 22.36 33.40 -25.39
CA ASP A 405 22.56 32.95 -24.00
C ASP A 405 21.31 32.25 -23.45
N TRP A 406 20.28 32.02 -24.28
CA TRP A 406 19.10 31.28 -23.91
C TRP A 406 19.47 29.83 -23.56
N ASP A 407 19.25 29.47 -22.29
CA ASP A 407 19.43 28.12 -21.77
C ASP A 407 18.06 27.53 -21.39
N THR A 408 17.36 27.02 -22.40
CA THR A 408 16.01 26.48 -22.21
C THR A 408 16.02 24.98 -21.98
N GLY A 409 15.10 24.49 -21.16
CA GLY A 409 14.89 23.05 -20.94
C GLY A 409 14.34 22.27 -22.14
N PHE A 410 14.17 22.90 -23.29
CA PHE A 410 13.60 22.35 -24.53
C PHE A 410 14.46 22.74 -25.74
N PRO A 411 14.38 22.00 -26.86
CA PRO A 411 15.26 22.22 -28.01
C PRO A 411 14.96 23.55 -28.71
N ILE A 412 16.00 24.36 -28.86
CA ILE A 412 16.01 25.59 -29.65
C ILE A 412 17.16 25.49 -30.65
N ASP A 413 16.90 25.83 -31.90
CA ASP A 413 17.89 25.97 -32.94
C ASP A 413 18.40 27.42 -32.96
N LEU A 414 19.51 27.66 -32.25
CA LEU A 414 20.13 28.97 -32.16
C LEU A 414 20.65 29.48 -33.51
N ASP A 415 20.84 28.61 -34.51
CA ASP A 415 21.30 29.01 -35.86
C ASP A 415 20.20 29.72 -36.66
N LEU A 416 18.93 29.56 -36.27
CA LEU A 416 17.80 30.29 -36.89
C LEU A 416 17.73 31.76 -36.42
N ILE A 417 18.34 32.11 -35.29
CA ILE A 417 18.23 33.44 -34.67
C ILE A 417 19.07 34.45 -35.45
N ARG A 418 18.42 35.49 -35.99
CA ARG A 418 19.07 36.54 -36.80
C ARG A 418 19.51 37.71 -35.92
N ASP A 419 20.42 38.53 -36.43
CA ASP A 419 20.92 39.72 -35.70
C ASP A 419 19.79 40.69 -35.28
N GLN A 420 18.76 40.82 -36.11
CA GLN A 420 17.58 41.65 -35.81
C GLN A 420 16.69 41.06 -34.70
N ASP A 421 16.64 39.73 -34.56
CA ASP A 421 15.89 39.08 -33.48
C ASP A 421 16.59 39.34 -32.15
N ASN A 422 17.92 39.31 -32.15
CA ASN A 422 18.71 39.70 -30.98
C ASN A 422 18.57 41.20 -30.65
N ALA A 423 18.57 42.07 -31.65
CA ALA A 423 18.33 43.50 -31.45
C ALA A 423 16.94 43.77 -30.84
N TYR A 424 15.92 42.99 -31.23
CA TYR A 424 14.60 43.06 -30.62
C TYR A 424 14.66 42.67 -29.13
N TRP A 425 15.34 41.56 -28.79
CA TRP A 425 15.47 41.11 -27.40
C TRP A 425 16.24 42.11 -26.53
N GLU A 426 17.31 42.72 -27.03
CA GLU A 426 18.06 43.74 -26.28
C GLU A 426 17.21 44.99 -26.00
N ALA A 427 16.35 45.39 -26.94
CA ALA A 427 15.53 46.59 -26.82
C ALA A 427 14.20 46.37 -26.06
N HIS A 428 13.51 45.25 -26.32
CA HIS A 428 12.15 44.98 -25.87
C HIS A 428 12.03 43.72 -25.01
N LYS A 429 13.11 42.94 -24.82
CA LYS A 429 13.13 41.69 -24.05
C LYS A 429 11.97 40.77 -24.44
N GLY A 430 11.22 40.28 -23.46
CA GLY A 430 10.11 39.35 -23.62
C GLY A 430 8.81 39.94 -24.17
N THR A 431 8.78 41.20 -24.65
CA THR A 431 7.56 41.81 -25.17
C THR A 431 6.94 40.93 -26.26
N PRO A 432 5.65 40.54 -26.12
CA PRO A 432 4.98 39.69 -27.09
C PRO A 432 4.96 40.29 -28.49
N LYS A 433 5.23 39.45 -29.49
CA LYS A 433 5.20 39.84 -30.91
C LYS A 433 3.81 39.74 -31.53
N ALA A 434 2.96 38.90 -30.96
CA ALA A 434 1.59 38.71 -31.40
C ALA A 434 0.63 38.45 -30.24
N PHE A 435 -0.66 38.68 -30.48
CA PHE A 435 -1.75 38.51 -29.55
C PHE A 435 -2.90 37.74 -30.19
N ILE A 436 -3.44 36.77 -29.44
CA ILE A 436 -4.61 35.96 -29.84
C ILE A 436 -5.69 36.02 -28.76
N SER A 437 -6.90 35.55 -29.07
CA SER A 437 -7.96 35.46 -28.06
C SER A 437 -7.56 34.48 -26.95
N LEU A 438 -7.95 34.78 -25.70
CA LEU A 438 -7.68 33.87 -24.57
C LEU A 438 -8.31 32.49 -24.77
N SER A 439 -9.51 32.42 -25.38
CA SER A 439 -10.17 31.14 -25.68
C SER A 439 -9.32 30.28 -26.61
N LYS A 440 -8.77 30.88 -27.68
CA LYS A 440 -7.89 30.17 -28.60
C LYS A 440 -6.59 29.75 -27.93
N GLY A 441 -5.97 30.62 -27.15
CA GLY A 441 -4.75 30.29 -26.41
C GLY A 441 -4.94 29.10 -25.46
N ARG A 442 -6.08 29.04 -24.75
CA ARG A 442 -6.40 27.88 -23.91
C ARG A 442 -6.60 26.61 -24.73
N GLU A 443 -7.28 26.68 -25.87
CA GLU A 443 -7.44 25.52 -26.75
C GLU A 443 -6.10 24.88 -27.15
N ILE A 444 -5.09 25.70 -27.49
CA ILE A 444 -3.83 25.21 -28.07
C ILE A 444 -2.66 25.10 -27.09
N TRP A 445 -2.68 25.80 -25.94
CA TRP A 445 -1.56 25.85 -24.99
C TRP A 445 -1.92 25.44 -23.56
N GLU A 446 -3.21 25.34 -23.20
CA GLU A 446 -3.61 24.78 -21.90
C GLU A 446 -3.09 23.35 -21.78
N ASN A 447 -2.48 23.05 -20.65
CA ASN A 447 -1.82 21.76 -20.45
C ASN A 447 -1.92 21.32 -18.99
N ARG A 448 -1.37 20.14 -18.68
CA ARG A 448 -1.45 19.55 -17.34
C ARG A 448 -0.87 20.42 -16.21
N PHE A 449 -0.03 21.41 -16.53
CA PHE A 449 0.59 22.30 -15.56
C PHE A 449 -0.24 23.55 -15.26
N GLY A 450 -1.12 23.97 -16.18
CA GLY A 450 -2.01 25.10 -15.94
C GLY A 450 -2.63 25.69 -17.20
N ALA A 451 -3.49 26.68 -16.96
CA ALA A 451 -4.34 27.31 -17.99
C ALA A 451 -4.03 28.80 -18.23
N LEU A 452 -3.31 29.44 -17.32
CA LEU A 452 -2.91 30.86 -17.41
C LEU A 452 -1.46 31.01 -16.94
N THR A 453 -0.78 32.08 -17.35
CA THR A 453 0.52 32.48 -16.78
C THR A 453 0.38 33.59 -15.75
N ALA A 454 -0.62 34.46 -15.88
CA ALA A 454 -0.94 35.49 -14.88
C ALA A 454 -2.40 35.95 -14.94
N VAL A 455 -2.82 36.73 -13.94
CA VAL A 455 -4.08 37.47 -13.93
C VAL A 455 -3.81 38.91 -13.51
N ARG A 456 -4.25 39.88 -14.31
CA ARG A 456 -4.08 41.33 -14.06
C ARG A 456 -5.35 41.95 -13.49
N TYR A 457 -5.15 42.96 -12.64
CA TYR A 457 -6.19 43.74 -11.97
C TYR A 457 -5.89 45.24 -12.09
N PRO A 458 -6.23 45.86 -13.24
CA PRO A 458 -5.89 47.27 -13.51
C PRO A 458 -6.49 48.26 -12.51
N GLU A 459 -7.71 48.01 -12.01
CA GLU A 459 -8.42 48.91 -11.10
C GLU A 459 -7.88 48.92 -9.66
N ILE A 460 -7.04 47.94 -9.30
CA ILE A 460 -6.56 47.76 -7.94
C ILE A 460 -5.27 48.55 -7.75
N THR A 461 -5.37 49.65 -7.00
CA THR A 461 -4.25 50.59 -6.82
C THR A 461 -3.94 50.88 -5.34
N THR A 462 -4.76 50.39 -4.41
CA THR A 462 -4.58 50.61 -2.97
C THR A 462 -4.43 49.30 -2.20
N SER A 463 -3.69 49.33 -1.10
CA SER A 463 -3.46 48.16 -0.24
C SER A 463 -4.77 47.57 0.31
N THR A 464 -5.77 48.40 0.63
CA THR A 464 -7.07 47.94 1.14
C THR A 464 -7.87 47.16 0.08
N GLN A 465 -7.80 47.57 -1.19
CA GLN A 465 -8.41 46.82 -2.29
C GLN A 465 -7.69 45.49 -2.53
N LYS A 466 -6.35 45.49 -2.43
CA LYS A 466 -5.53 44.27 -2.50
C LYS A 466 -5.91 43.26 -1.42
N GLU A 467 -6.00 43.69 -0.16
CA GLU A 467 -6.40 42.82 0.97
C GLU A 467 -7.81 42.23 0.79
N ALA A 468 -8.76 43.03 0.26
CA ALA A 468 -10.11 42.57 -0.02
C ALA A 468 -10.14 41.54 -1.17
N LEU A 469 -9.33 41.74 -2.21
CA LEU A 469 -9.18 40.83 -3.34
C LEU A 469 -8.51 39.52 -2.91
N GLU A 470 -7.41 39.59 -2.17
CA GLU A 470 -6.72 38.43 -1.60
C GLU A 470 -7.67 37.58 -0.75
N SER A 471 -8.42 38.22 0.16
CA SER A 471 -9.43 37.54 0.96
C SER A 471 -10.53 36.88 0.10
N ALA A 472 -10.86 37.47 -1.05
CA ALA A 472 -11.87 36.91 -1.95
C ALA A 472 -11.34 35.71 -2.75
N ILE A 473 -10.08 35.75 -3.21
CA ILE A 473 -9.43 34.63 -3.89
C ILE A 473 -9.27 33.45 -2.92
N LEU A 474 -8.77 33.69 -1.70
CA LEU A 474 -8.58 32.65 -0.67
C LEU A 474 -9.90 32.02 -0.20
N ARG A 475 -11.06 32.65 -0.40
CA ARG A 475 -12.37 32.01 -0.16
C ARG A 475 -12.75 31.00 -1.23
N ASN A 476 -12.29 31.21 -2.46
CA ASN A 476 -12.58 30.36 -3.61
C ASN A 476 -11.51 29.29 -3.84
N LEU A 477 -10.28 29.54 -3.42
CA LEU A 477 -9.17 28.60 -3.46
C LEU A 477 -9.12 27.80 -2.15
N LYS A 478 -8.86 26.49 -2.21
CA LYS A 478 -8.70 25.66 -1.01
C LYS A 478 -7.33 24.97 -1.04
N PRO A 479 -6.65 24.76 0.10
CA PRO A 479 -5.39 24.02 0.15
C PRO A 479 -5.51 22.63 -0.48
N SER A 480 -6.64 21.95 -0.24
CA SER A 480 -6.89 20.60 -0.74
C SER A 480 -6.99 20.50 -2.26
N THR A 481 -7.47 21.55 -2.95
CA THR A 481 -7.52 21.57 -4.43
C THR A 481 -6.13 21.75 -5.03
N LEU A 482 -5.21 22.38 -4.29
CA LEU A 482 -3.80 22.54 -4.68
C LEU A 482 -2.91 21.34 -4.30
N GLY A 483 -3.51 20.25 -3.81
CA GLY A 483 -2.77 19.06 -3.39
C GLY A 483 -2.21 19.13 -1.97
N ILE A 484 -2.43 20.21 -1.22
CA ILE A 484 -2.08 20.32 0.20
C ILE A 484 -3.12 19.54 1.01
N MET A 485 -2.76 18.34 1.46
CA MET A 485 -3.69 17.41 2.10
C MET A 485 -3.41 17.27 3.60
N SER A 486 -4.49 17.30 4.39
CA SER A 486 -4.49 16.83 5.78
C SER A 486 -4.71 15.32 5.82
N ILE A 487 -3.80 14.59 6.47
CA ILE A 487 -3.80 13.13 6.57
C ILE A 487 -3.85 12.75 8.06
N PRO A 488 -4.92 12.12 8.55
CA PRO A 488 -5.00 11.63 9.93
C PRO A 488 -4.19 10.34 10.09
N VAL A 489 -2.86 10.46 10.10
CA VAL A 489 -1.92 9.33 10.04
C VAL A 489 -2.09 8.33 11.18
N LYS A 490 -2.41 8.80 12.39
CA LYS A 490 -2.63 7.90 13.55
C LYS A 490 -3.93 7.11 13.41
N MET A 491 -5.00 7.75 12.92
CA MET A 491 -6.26 7.07 12.63
C MET A 491 -6.11 6.05 11.50
N GLN A 492 -5.42 6.42 10.40
CA GLN A 492 -5.13 5.51 9.30
C GLN A 492 -4.29 4.32 9.77
N ALA A 493 -3.27 4.55 10.60
CA ALA A 493 -2.47 3.49 11.19
C ALA A 493 -3.30 2.56 12.07
N TRP A 494 -4.18 3.10 12.93
CA TRP A 494 -5.13 2.31 13.72
C TRP A 494 -6.04 1.44 12.85
N ASN A 495 -6.67 2.04 11.82
CA ASN A 495 -7.56 1.33 10.91
C ASN A 495 -6.81 0.26 10.11
N SER A 496 -5.57 0.52 9.69
CA SER A 496 -4.74 -0.43 8.95
C SER A 496 -4.43 -1.71 9.76
N VAL A 497 -4.34 -1.61 11.09
CA VAL A 497 -4.11 -2.74 12.00
C VAL A 497 -5.42 -3.43 12.39
N ILE A 498 -6.46 -2.67 12.75
CA ILE A 498 -7.75 -3.25 13.16
C ILE A 498 -8.43 -4.00 12.00
N GLN A 499 -8.38 -3.41 10.82
CA GLN A 499 -8.95 -3.98 9.60
C GLN A 499 -7.95 -4.88 8.85
N SER A 500 -6.79 -5.17 9.44
CA SER A 500 -5.87 -6.18 8.89
C SER A 500 -6.53 -7.55 8.82
N GLN A 501 -5.94 -8.44 8.01
CA GLN A 501 -6.41 -9.82 7.88
C GLN A 501 -6.58 -10.49 9.25
N ASP A 502 -7.68 -11.23 9.43
CA ASP A 502 -7.90 -11.99 10.67
C ASP A 502 -6.97 -13.21 10.76
N PHE A 503 -5.73 -12.96 11.19
CA PHE A 503 -4.73 -14.00 11.40
C PHE A 503 -5.21 -15.07 12.38
N GLY A 504 -5.96 -14.70 13.42
CA GLY A 504 -6.50 -15.66 14.39
C GLY A 504 -7.47 -16.65 13.72
N GLY A 505 -8.42 -16.14 12.94
CA GLY A 505 -9.33 -16.96 12.14
C GLY A 505 -8.60 -17.82 11.10
N LEU A 506 -7.59 -17.26 10.42
CA LEU A 506 -6.78 -17.97 9.43
C LEU A 506 -5.99 -19.14 10.08
N PHE A 507 -5.32 -18.89 11.21
CA PHE A 507 -4.60 -19.92 11.95
C PHE A 507 -5.53 -20.98 12.52
N ILE A 508 -6.73 -20.62 12.99
CA ILE A 508 -7.77 -21.59 13.36
C ILE A 508 -8.15 -22.45 12.14
N GLY A 509 -8.38 -21.83 10.98
CA GLY A 509 -8.72 -22.52 9.74
C GLY A 509 -7.67 -23.56 9.34
N PHE A 510 -6.38 -23.19 9.35
CA PHE A 510 -5.28 -24.12 9.09
C PHE A 510 -5.11 -25.17 10.19
N SER A 511 -5.38 -24.81 11.45
CA SER A 511 -5.29 -25.72 12.59
C SER A 511 -6.50 -26.63 12.74
N PHE A 512 -7.57 -26.45 11.96
CA PHE A 512 -8.82 -27.21 12.08
C PHE A 512 -8.60 -28.73 12.09
N PHE A 513 -7.77 -29.24 11.16
CA PHE A 513 -7.44 -30.67 11.09
C PHE A 513 -6.61 -31.15 12.29
N LEU A 514 -5.72 -30.31 12.81
CA LEU A 514 -4.94 -30.62 14.02
C LEU A 514 -5.82 -30.64 15.27
N ILE A 515 -6.75 -29.70 15.40
CA ILE A 515 -7.71 -29.64 16.49
C ILE A 515 -8.58 -30.90 16.49
N ILE A 516 -9.11 -31.30 15.33
CA ILE A 516 -9.88 -32.54 15.21
C ILE A 516 -9.04 -33.76 15.55
N ALA A 517 -7.81 -33.86 15.05
CA ALA A 517 -6.91 -34.96 15.35
C ALA A 517 -6.62 -35.08 16.85
N ALA A 518 -6.37 -33.95 17.53
CA ALA A 518 -6.14 -33.88 18.97
C ALA A 518 -7.39 -34.28 19.78
N LEU A 519 -8.58 -33.85 19.37
CA LEU A 519 -9.85 -34.26 20.01
C LEU A 519 -10.13 -35.75 19.83
N ILE A 520 -9.82 -36.32 18.66
CA ILE A 520 -9.92 -37.76 18.40
C ILE A 520 -8.95 -38.52 19.31
N LEU A 521 -7.70 -38.05 19.44
CA LEU A 521 -6.70 -38.62 20.34
C LEU A 521 -7.21 -38.61 21.79
N MET A 522 -7.67 -37.45 22.27
CA MET A 522 -8.21 -37.29 23.61
C MET A 522 -9.38 -38.24 23.86
N ASN A 523 -10.35 -38.31 22.94
CA ASN A 523 -11.52 -39.19 23.05
C ASN A 523 -11.11 -40.66 23.08
N LEU A 524 -10.13 -41.06 22.26
CA LEU A 524 -9.61 -42.43 22.23
C LEU A 524 -8.94 -42.80 23.56
N LEU A 525 -8.10 -41.91 24.09
CA LEU A 525 -7.42 -42.12 25.36
C LEU A 525 -8.42 -42.17 26.51
N PHE A 526 -9.42 -41.29 26.52
CA PHE A 526 -10.48 -41.32 27.53
C PHE A 526 -11.34 -42.58 27.44
N GLN A 527 -11.73 -43.00 26.23
CA GLN A 527 -12.46 -44.26 26.03
C GLN A 527 -11.65 -45.46 26.52
N PHE A 528 -10.34 -45.45 26.34
CA PHE A 528 -9.46 -46.49 26.86
C PHE A 528 -9.49 -46.56 28.40
N VAL A 529 -9.52 -45.41 29.09
CA VAL A 529 -9.70 -45.39 30.55
C VAL A 529 -11.06 -45.95 30.97
N VAL A 530 -12.13 -45.54 30.28
CA VAL A 530 -13.49 -46.04 30.56
C VAL A 530 -13.56 -47.55 30.30
N GLU A 531 -12.89 -48.05 29.27
CA GLU A 531 -12.80 -49.48 28.96
C GLU A 531 -12.04 -50.28 30.02
N GLN A 532 -10.98 -49.73 30.61
CA GLN A 532 -10.26 -50.39 31.72
C GLN A 532 -11.10 -50.47 33.01
N ARG A 533 -12.15 -49.63 33.13
CA ARG A 533 -13.01 -49.50 34.31
C ARG A 533 -14.42 -50.07 34.09
N THR A 534 -14.59 -50.92 33.09
CA THR A 534 -15.88 -51.55 32.78
C THR A 534 -16.39 -52.42 33.91
N GLN A 535 -15.51 -53.17 34.57
CA GLN A 535 -15.86 -54.04 35.70
C GLN A 535 -16.35 -53.22 36.91
N GLU A 536 -15.65 -52.13 37.25
CA GLU A 536 -16.08 -51.18 38.29
C GLU A 536 -17.45 -50.57 37.95
N SER A 537 -17.63 -50.14 36.70
CA SER A 537 -18.90 -49.61 36.21
C SER A 537 -20.04 -50.62 36.33
N GLY A 538 -19.76 -51.91 36.06
CA GLY A 538 -20.70 -53.02 36.23
C GLY A 538 -21.08 -53.25 37.69
N ILE A 539 -20.12 -53.19 38.61
CA ILE A 539 -20.34 -53.32 40.07
C ILE A 539 -21.20 -52.16 40.58
N LEU A 540 -20.90 -50.93 40.17
CA LEU A 540 -21.68 -49.74 40.57
C LEU A 540 -23.14 -49.83 40.11
N LEU A 541 -23.38 -50.32 38.88
CA LEU A 541 -24.73 -50.56 38.37
C LEU A 541 -25.44 -51.68 39.15
N ALA A 542 -24.72 -52.76 39.49
CA ALA A 542 -25.27 -53.89 40.24
C ALA A 542 -25.66 -53.53 41.69
N ILE A 543 -24.94 -52.59 42.31
CA ILE A 543 -25.24 -52.05 43.66
C ILE A 543 -26.38 -51.01 43.62
N GLY A 544 -26.93 -50.69 42.44
CA GLY A 544 -28.12 -49.85 42.28
C GLY A 544 -27.85 -48.42 41.78
N MET A 545 -26.64 -48.09 41.32
CA MET A 545 -26.39 -46.81 40.66
C MET A 545 -27.11 -46.76 39.31
N THR A 546 -27.84 -45.68 39.01
CA THR A 546 -28.52 -45.57 37.71
C THR A 546 -27.53 -45.25 36.59
N PRO A 547 -27.78 -45.69 35.33
CA PRO A 547 -26.92 -45.37 34.19
C PRO A 547 -26.71 -43.87 33.96
N LYS A 548 -27.73 -43.05 34.27
CA LYS A 548 -27.63 -41.58 34.21
C LYS A 548 -26.62 -41.03 35.23
N ARG A 549 -26.66 -41.52 36.48
CA ARG A 549 -25.73 -41.11 37.53
C ARG A 549 -24.30 -41.58 37.23
N LEU A 550 -24.13 -42.80 36.73
CA LEU A 550 -22.82 -43.31 36.31
C LEU A 550 -22.24 -42.49 35.14
N LYS A 551 -23.06 -42.15 34.13
CA LYS A 551 -22.62 -41.29 33.02
C LYS A 551 -22.22 -39.89 33.50
N GLN A 552 -23.01 -39.27 34.37
CA GLN A 552 -22.69 -37.96 34.95
C GLN A 552 -21.41 -38.03 35.79
N PHE A 553 -21.19 -39.12 36.52
CA PHE A 553 -19.97 -39.33 37.29
C PHE A 553 -18.72 -39.39 36.40
N LEU A 554 -18.70 -40.27 35.40
CA LEU A 554 -17.58 -40.40 34.46
C LEU A 554 -17.35 -39.13 33.64
N LEU A 555 -18.42 -38.41 33.30
CA LEU A 555 -18.31 -37.13 32.59
C LEU A 555 -17.73 -36.04 33.48
N ARG A 556 -18.12 -35.95 34.76
CA ARG A 556 -17.52 -35.01 35.72
C ARG A 556 -16.04 -35.32 35.97
N GLU A 557 -15.70 -36.59 36.05
CA GLU A 557 -14.31 -37.04 36.20
C GLU A 557 -13.47 -36.64 34.98
N GLY A 558 -13.94 -36.97 33.76
CA GLY A 558 -13.30 -36.57 32.52
C GLY A 558 -13.19 -35.06 32.35
N MET A 559 -14.22 -34.30 32.74
CA MET A 559 -14.21 -32.83 32.71
C MET A 559 -13.17 -32.25 33.65
N LEU A 560 -12.98 -32.80 34.86
CA LEU A 560 -11.96 -32.29 35.79
C LEU A 560 -10.54 -32.55 35.30
N ILE A 561 -10.29 -33.72 34.70
CA ILE A 561 -8.99 -34.02 34.08
C ILE A 561 -8.76 -33.14 32.86
N SER A 562 -9.80 -32.96 32.04
CA SER A 562 -9.77 -32.05 30.91
C SER A 562 -9.43 -30.64 31.38
N LEU A 563 -10.09 -30.13 32.43
CA LEU A 563 -9.82 -28.80 32.99
C LEU A 563 -8.35 -28.64 33.40
N LEU A 564 -7.77 -29.63 34.08
CA LEU A 564 -6.33 -29.63 34.41
C LEU A 564 -5.46 -29.64 33.14
N GLY A 565 -5.85 -30.42 32.13
CA GLY A 565 -5.19 -30.43 30.83
C GLY A 565 -5.28 -29.09 30.11
N HIS A 566 -6.38 -28.35 30.23
CA HIS A 566 -6.52 -27.02 29.65
C HIS A 566 -5.61 -26.00 30.33
N VAL A 567 -5.48 -26.05 31.67
CA VAL A 567 -4.54 -25.19 32.39
C VAL A 567 -3.11 -25.44 31.89
N ALA A 568 -2.71 -26.72 31.76
CA ALA A 568 -1.43 -27.07 31.16
C ALA A 568 -1.33 -26.64 29.69
N GLY A 569 -2.43 -26.74 28.94
CA GLY A 569 -2.54 -26.38 27.54
C GLY A 569 -2.38 -24.89 27.29
N VAL A 570 -2.91 -24.02 28.16
CA VAL A 570 -2.69 -22.57 28.12
C VAL A 570 -1.21 -22.25 28.29
N VAL A 571 -0.55 -22.87 29.27
CA VAL A 571 0.89 -22.68 29.51
C VAL A 571 1.69 -23.14 28.27
N PHE A 572 1.37 -24.30 27.73
CA PHE A 572 2.04 -24.83 26.55
C PHE A 572 1.78 -23.99 25.29
N ALA A 573 0.56 -23.45 25.13
CA ALA A 573 0.23 -22.53 24.03
C ALA A 573 1.08 -21.27 24.06
N ILE A 574 1.26 -20.67 25.25
CA ILE A 574 2.08 -19.47 25.42
C ILE A 574 3.55 -19.77 25.10
N LEU A 575 4.09 -20.88 25.62
CA LEU A 575 5.47 -21.30 25.34
C LEU A 575 5.68 -21.61 23.86
N TYR A 576 4.72 -22.30 23.23
CA TYR A 576 4.74 -22.60 21.81
C TYR A 576 4.69 -21.33 20.96
N ALA A 577 3.78 -20.40 21.26
CA ALA A 577 3.68 -19.13 20.55
C ALA A 577 4.99 -18.33 20.63
N LYS A 578 5.60 -18.24 21.83
CA LYS A 578 6.92 -17.61 22.00
C LYS A 578 8.01 -18.31 21.19
N GLY A 579 8.06 -19.65 21.23
CA GLY A 579 9.04 -20.44 20.49
C GLY A 579 8.88 -20.31 18.97
N MET A 580 7.63 -20.26 18.49
CA MET A 580 7.32 -20.08 17.07
C MET A 580 7.69 -18.67 16.58
N LEU A 581 7.36 -17.62 17.34
CA LEU A 581 7.76 -16.24 17.03
C LEU A 581 9.29 -16.10 17.01
N TYR A 582 9.99 -16.74 17.95
CA TYR A 582 11.44 -16.81 17.95
C TYR A 582 12.00 -17.53 16.71
N GLY A 583 11.38 -18.64 16.29
CA GLY A 583 11.77 -19.35 15.07
C GLY A 583 11.54 -18.53 13.80
N LEU A 584 10.44 -17.77 13.73
CA LEU A 584 10.15 -16.87 12.61
C LEU A 584 11.15 -15.71 12.52
N SER A 585 11.57 -15.15 13.66
CA SER A 585 12.52 -14.04 13.68
C SER A 585 13.98 -14.45 13.42
N THR A 586 14.33 -15.72 13.59
CA THR A 586 15.71 -16.22 13.45
C THR A 586 15.94 -17.07 12.20
N ILE A 587 15.10 -18.09 11.98
CA ILE A 587 15.30 -19.11 10.94
C ILE A 587 14.61 -18.72 9.62
N TRP A 588 13.52 -17.94 9.69
CA TRP A 588 12.69 -17.56 8.54
C TRP A 588 12.66 -16.04 8.28
N SER A 589 13.70 -15.33 8.70
CA SER A 589 13.79 -13.86 8.59
C SER A 589 13.66 -13.34 7.16
N ASP A 590 14.14 -14.10 6.17
CA ASP A 590 14.02 -13.76 4.74
C ASP A 590 12.56 -13.81 4.24
N ALA A 591 11.68 -14.58 4.90
CA ALA A 591 10.30 -14.79 4.47
C ALA A 591 9.28 -13.89 5.17
N VAL A 592 9.56 -13.44 6.40
CA VAL A 592 8.65 -12.61 7.21
C VAL A 592 9.01 -11.12 7.13
N GLY A 593 10.13 -10.78 6.48
CA GLY A 593 10.71 -9.45 6.55
C GLY A 593 11.33 -9.21 7.93
N THR A 594 12.24 -8.24 8.02
CA THR A 594 13.05 -7.97 9.22
C THR A 594 12.27 -7.39 10.41
N SER A 595 10.94 -7.51 10.46
CA SER A 595 10.12 -7.05 11.58
C SER A 595 10.11 -8.06 12.72
N SER A 596 10.66 -7.69 13.87
CA SER A 596 10.60 -8.50 15.10
C SER A 596 9.16 -8.56 15.61
N LEU A 597 8.42 -9.60 15.24
CA LEU A 597 7.13 -9.91 15.85
C LEU A 597 7.36 -10.20 17.35
N GLN A 598 6.72 -9.40 18.21
CA GLN A 598 6.78 -9.55 19.65
C GLN A 598 5.59 -10.37 20.16
N PHE A 599 5.78 -11.00 21.31
CA PHE A 599 4.72 -11.76 21.95
C PHE A 599 3.73 -10.80 22.61
N HIS A 600 2.51 -10.75 22.09
CA HIS A 600 1.37 -10.05 22.68
C HIS A 600 0.22 -11.03 22.90
N PHE A 601 -0.57 -10.81 23.95
CA PHE A 601 -1.76 -11.60 24.22
C PHE A 601 -2.87 -10.74 24.80
N ASN A 602 -4.11 -11.02 24.40
CA ASN A 602 -5.28 -10.40 24.99
C ASN A 602 -5.91 -11.38 26.01
N PRO A 603 -6.09 -11.00 27.29
CA PRO A 603 -6.76 -11.85 28.28
C PRO A 603 -8.17 -12.31 27.85
N ALA A 604 -8.90 -11.49 27.10
CA ALA A 604 -10.21 -11.84 26.56
C ALA A 604 -10.11 -12.97 25.52
N THR A 605 -9.12 -12.92 24.63
CA THR A 605 -8.87 -13.99 23.65
C THR A 605 -8.51 -15.31 24.32
N ILE A 606 -7.58 -15.30 25.29
CA ILE A 606 -7.17 -16.52 26.01
C ILE A 606 -8.34 -17.11 26.80
N SER A 607 -9.10 -16.27 27.52
CA SER A 607 -10.24 -16.76 28.31
C SER A 607 -11.36 -17.30 27.42
N GLY A 608 -11.69 -16.61 26.33
CA GLY A 608 -12.64 -17.08 25.31
C GLY A 608 -12.20 -18.41 24.67
N ALA A 609 -10.93 -18.51 24.29
CA ALA A 609 -10.35 -19.73 23.73
C ALA A 609 -10.33 -20.88 24.73
N ALA A 610 -10.02 -20.62 25.99
CA ALA A 610 -10.05 -21.61 27.07
C ALA A 610 -11.47 -22.14 27.30
N VAL A 611 -12.48 -21.26 27.37
CA VAL A 611 -13.89 -21.64 27.48
C VAL A 611 -14.34 -22.46 26.26
N GLY A 612 -13.99 -22.01 25.05
CA GLY A 612 -14.28 -22.72 23.80
C GLY A 612 -13.67 -24.11 23.76
N SER A 613 -12.40 -24.25 24.16
CA SER A 613 -11.71 -25.54 24.25
C SER A 613 -12.33 -26.47 25.29
N ILE A 614 -12.67 -25.95 26.47
CA ILE A 614 -13.35 -26.73 27.52
C ILE A 614 -14.71 -27.21 27.03
N ALA A 615 -15.47 -26.36 26.34
CA ALA A 615 -16.75 -26.73 25.76
C ALA A 615 -16.57 -27.83 24.69
N LEU A 616 -15.60 -27.68 23.79
CA LEU A 616 -15.34 -28.62 22.70
C LEU A 616 -14.87 -29.99 23.20
N THR A 617 -13.95 -30.01 24.15
CA THR A 617 -13.51 -31.26 24.81
C THR A 617 -14.66 -31.89 25.61
N GLY A 618 -15.45 -31.09 26.30
CA GLY A 618 -16.65 -31.53 27.01
C GLY A 618 -17.69 -32.18 26.11
N MET A 619 -17.98 -31.57 24.95
CA MET A 619 -18.85 -32.13 23.91
C MET A 619 -18.28 -33.44 23.37
N THR A 620 -16.96 -33.50 23.15
CA THR A 620 -16.27 -34.70 22.67
C THR A 620 -16.39 -35.86 23.66
N LEU A 621 -16.15 -35.61 24.95
CA LEU A 621 -16.33 -36.59 26.04
C LEU A 621 -17.78 -37.05 26.15
N TRP A 622 -18.73 -36.10 26.08
CA TRP A 622 -20.16 -36.41 26.13
C TRP A 622 -20.59 -37.31 24.97
N TRP A 623 -20.11 -37.02 23.76
CA TRP A 623 -20.40 -37.82 22.57
C TRP A 623 -19.81 -39.24 22.72
N GLY A 624 -18.55 -39.35 23.14
CA GLY A 624 -17.89 -40.63 23.41
C GLY A 624 -18.68 -41.51 24.40
N LEU A 625 -19.14 -40.90 25.50
CA LEU A 625 -19.90 -41.58 26.57
C LEU A 625 -21.35 -41.90 26.21
N ARG A 626 -21.96 -41.19 25.24
CA ARG A 626 -23.42 -41.29 24.95
C ARG A 626 -23.89 -42.70 24.61
N LYS A 627 -23.07 -43.51 23.93
CA LYS A 627 -23.44 -44.86 23.47
C LYS A 627 -22.83 -46.00 24.26
N GLN A 628 -21.88 -45.74 25.17
CA GLN A 628 -21.08 -46.79 25.81
C GLN A 628 -21.71 -47.32 27.11
N ILE A 629 -22.48 -46.48 27.82
CA ILE A 629 -23.07 -46.79 29.14
C ILE A 629 -24.53 -47.31 29.05
N GLN A 630 -25.08 -47.44 27.84
CA GLN A 630 -26.41 -48.02 27.63
C GLN A 630 -26.42 -49.56 27.69
N LYS A 631 -25.29 -50.20 28.02
CA LYS A 631 -25.21 -51.66 28.13
C LYS A 631 -25.68 -52.11 29.53
N PRO A 632 -26.50 -53.17 29.63
CA PRO A 632 -26.95 -53.69 30.91
C PRO A 632 -25.79 -54.22 31.76
N ALA A 633 -25.91 -54.14 33.09
CA ALA A 633 -24.84 -54.41 34.05
C ALA A 633 -24.17 -55.78 33.87
N HIS A 634 -24.95 -56.82 33.52
CA HIS A 634 -24.41 -58.15 33.28
C HIS A 634 -23.44 -58.19 32.10
N VAL A 635 -23.70 -57.46 31.00
CA VAL A 635 -22.81 -57.38 29.82
C VAL A 635 -21.50 -56.64 30.11
N LEU A 636 -21.46 -55.84 31.17
CA LEU A 636 -20.24 -55.15 31.62
C LEU A 636 -19.43 -55.99 32.62
N LEU A 637 -20.07 -56.96 33.29
CA LEU A 637 -19.47 -57.85 34.29
C LEU A 637 -18.98 -59.17 33.70
N THR A 638 -19.69 -59.74 32.72
CA THR A 638 -19.19 -60.85 31.90
C THR A 638 -18.52 -60.27 30.66
N GLU A 639 -17.20 -60.42 30.56
CA GLU A 639 -16.41 -60.01 29.39
C GLU A 639 -16.81 -60.74 28.09
N SER A 640 -17.79 -61.64 28.12
CA SER A 640 -18.12 -62.59 27.07
C SER A 640 -19.57 -62.49 26.57
N GLN A 641 -19.66 -62.44 25.23
CA GLN A 641 -20.76 -62.82 24.34
C GLN A 641 -21.99 -61.89 24.24
N VAL A 642 -21.90 -60.97 23.28
CA VAL A 642 -23.02 -60.65 22.37
C VAL A 642 -22.53 -60.86 20.94
N GLU A 643 -22.25 -62.11 20.58
CA GLU A 643 -21.85 -62.48 19.20
C GLU A 643 -23.06 -62.85 18.32
N GLY A 644 -24.24 -63.17 18.87
CA GLY A 644 -25.39 -63.62 18.05
C GLY A 644 -26.19 -62.50 17.37
N GLN A 645 -26.61 -61.45 18.09
CA GLN A 645 -27.43 -60.36 17.52
C GLN A 645 -26.61 -59.23 16.87
N ALA A 646 -25.31 -59.14 17.15
CA ALA A 646 -24.42 -58.14 16.57
C ALA A 646 -24.06 -58.43 15.10
N VAL A 647 -24.24 -59.68 14.63
CA VAL A 647 -23.84 -60.16 13.30
C VAL A 647 -24.72 -59.58 12.19
N GLU A 648 -26.03 -59.46 12.40
CA GLU A 648 -26.98 -58.92 11.41
C GLU A 648 -26.95 -57.38 11.30
N GLN A 649 -26.81 -56.67 12.43
CA GLN A 649 -26.71 -55.21 12.44
C GLN A 649 -25.33 -54.70 11.92
N ALA A 650 -24.28 -55.52 11.99
CA ALA A 650 -22.96 -55.17 11.50
C ALA A 650 -22.86 -55.15 9.97
N SER A 651 -23.51 -56.08 9.27
CA SER A 651 -23.47 -56.17 7.79
C SER A 651 -24.24 -55.02 7.12
N LYS A 652 -25.46 -54.71 7.59
CA LYS A 652 -26.26 -53.56 7.13
C LYS A 652 -25.51 -52.24 7.31
N GLY A 653 -24.78 -52.09 8.42
CA GLY A 653 -23.96 -50.91 8.67
C GLY A 653 -22.66 -50.84 7.86
N ALA A 654 -22.13 -51.96 7.37
CA ALA A 654 -20.95 -51.99 6.50
C ALA A 654 -21.31 -51.54 5.08
N ASN A 655 -22.43 -52.03 4.52
CA ASN A 655 -22.91 -51.61 3.21
C ASN A 655 -23.25 -50.12 3.18
N ARG A 656 -23.92 -49.58 4.21
CA ARG A 656 -24.19 -48.14 4.29
C ARG A 656 -22.91 -47.30 4.29
N ARG A 657 -21.88 -47.70 5.05
CA ARG A 657 -20.59 -46.99 5.09
C ARG A 657 -19.85 -47.10 3.76
N PHE A 658 -19.90 -48.26 3.12
CA PHE A 658 -19.36 -48.45 1.78
C PHE A 658 -20.05 -47.54 0.76
N VAL A 659 -21.39 -47.52 0.73
CA VAL A 659 -22.17 -46.63 -0.15
C VAL A 659 -21.85 -45.16 0.09
N VAL A 660 -21.82 -44.71 1.35
CA VAL A 660 -21.41 -43.33 1.67
C VAL A 660 -19.99 -43.05 1.18
N GLY A 661 -19.07 -44.00 1.35
CA GLY A 661 -17.70 -43.86 0.89
C GLY A 661 -17.61 -43.70 -0.63
N ILE A 662 -18.34 -44.53 -1.38
CA ILE A 662 -18.40 -44.46 -2.84
C ILE A 662 -19.07 -43.17 -3.32
N VAL A 663 -20.19 -42.76 -2.72
CA VAL A 663 -20.89 -41.52 -3.06
C VAL A 663 -20.01 -40.30 -2.81
N CYS A 664 -19.34 -40.22 -1.66
CA CYS A 664 -18.38 -39.14 -1.38
C CYS A 664 -17.19 -39.18 -2.34
N GLY A 665 -16.70 -40.37 -2.72
CA GLY A 665 -15.61 -40.53 -3.68
C GLY A 665 -15.99 -40.00 -5.08
N PHE A 666 -17.18 -40.36 -5.58
CA PHE A 666 -17.68 -39.84 -6.86
C PHE A 666 -17.98 -38.34 -6.80
N ALA A 667 -18.55 -37.85 -5.69
CA ALA A 667 -18.74 -36.41 -5.49
C ALA A 667 -17.39 -35.65 -5.49
N ALA A 668 -16.35 -36.23 -4.87
CA ALA A 668 -15.01 -35.65 -4.91
C ALA A 668 -14.43 -35.59 -6.33
N LEU A 669 -14.61 -36.64 -7.13
CA LEU A 669 -14.21 -36.65 -8.54
C LEU A 669 -14.96 -35.59 -9.35
N GLY A 670 -16.26 -35.41 -9.10
CA GLY A 670 -17.05 -34.35 -9.73
C GLY A 670 -16.52 -32.96 -9.40
N ILE A 671 -16.26 -32.67 -8.11
CA ILE A 671 -15.68 -31.38 -7.69
C ILE A 671 -14.26 -31.19 -8.27
N ALA A 672 -13.44 -32.24 -8.29
CA ALA A 672 -12.10 -32.18 -8.86
C ALA A 672 -12.14 -31.89 -10.37
N ALA A 673 -13.07 -32.50 -11.11
CA ALA A 673 -13.26 -32.26 -12.54
C ALA A 673 -13.66 -30.80 -12.83
N VAL A 674 -14.62 -30.25 -12.06
CA VAL A 674 -15.00 -28.82 -12.15
C VAL A 674 -13.82 -27.90 -11.81
N GLY A 675 -12.98 -28.30 -10.84
CA GLY A 675 -11.78 -27.55 -10.47
C GLY A 675 -10.70 -27.47 -11.56
N MET A 676 -10.76 -28.32 -12.59
CA MET A 676 -9.80 -28.33 -13.70
C MET A 676 -10.15 -27.31 -14.81
N GLU A 677 -11.32 -26.66 -14.77
CA GLU A 677 -11.79 -25.68 -15.78
C GLU A 677 -11.08 -24.30 -15.72
N GLY A 678 -9.84 -24.24 -15.22
CA GLY A 678 -8.92 -23.13 -15.53
C GLY A 678 -8.99 -21.87 -14.67
N ASN A 679 -9.87 -21.78 -13.65
CA ASN A 679 -9.82 -20.65 -12.72
C ASN A 679 -9.00 -21.01 -11.46
N PRO A 680 -7.83 -20.39 -11.22
CA PRO A 680 -6.95 -20.71 -10.09
C PRO A 680 -7.64 -20.56 -8.73
N SER A 681 -8.52 -19.58 -8.58
CA SER A 681 -9.25 -19.32 -7.33
C SER A 681 -10.25 -20.43 -6.99
N LYS A 682 -10.92 -20.99 -8.00
CA LYS A 682 -11.83 -22.14 -7.84
C LYS A 682 -11.08 -23.44 -7.60
N ALA A 683 -9.87 -23.58 -8.16
CA ALA A 683 -9.05 -24.78 -8.01
C ALA A 683 -8.67 -25.07 -6.55
N THR A 684 -8.31 -24.04 -5.77
CA THR A 684 -7.96 -24.22 -4.34
C THR A 684 -9.17 -24.67 -3.51
N GLY A 685 -10.33 -24.02 -3.71
CA GLY A 685 -11.57 -24.43 -3.05
C GLY A 685 -11.98 -25.86 -3.42
N ALA A 686 -11.87 -26.21 -4.70
CA ALA A 686 -12.12 -27.56 -5.20
C ALA A 686 -11.14 -28.58 -4.61
N PHE A 687 -9.85 -28.24 -4.45
CA PHE A 687 -8.85 -29.10 -3.83
C PHE A 687 -9.22 -29.45 -2.38
N PHE A 688 -9.53 -28.46 -1.55
CA PHE A 688 -9.93 -28.72 -0.15
C PHE A 688 -11.28 -29.44 -0.05
N GLY A 689 -12.24 -29.10 -0.91
CA GLY A 689 -13.55 -29.75 -0.98
C GLY A 689 -13.44 -31.23 -1.38
N ALA A 690 -12.80 -31.51 -2.52
CA ALA A 690 -12.57 -32.86 -3.02
C ALA A 690 -11.68 -33.66 -2.06
N GLY A 691 -10.60 -33.06 -1.54
CA GLY A 691 -9.71 -33.66 -0.56
C GLY A 691 -10.42 -34.06 0.74
N SER A 692 -11.30 -33.21 1.27
CA SER A 692 -12.12 -33.52 2.45
C SER A 692 -13.12 -34.64 2.18
N LEU A 693 -13.76 -34.65 1.00
CA LEU A 693 -14.65 -35.74 0.60
C LEU A 693 -13.91 -37.06 0.40
N LEU A 694 -12.71 -37.05 -0.17
CA LEU A 694 -11.84 -38.22 -0.28
C LEU A 694 -11.41 -38.73 1.09
N LEU A 695 -11.11 -37.83 2.03
CA LEU A 695 -10.82 -38.21 3.41
C LEU A 695 -12.03 -38.89 4.06
N ILE A 696 -13.23 -38.30 3.93
CA ILE A 696 -14.48 -38.91 4.41
C ILE A 696 -14.71 -40.27 3.73
N ALA A 697 -14.48 -40.37 2.42
CA ALA A 697 -14.62 -41.59 1.66
C ALA A 697 -13.67 -42.68 2.19
N GLY A 698 -12.38 -42.37 2.30
CA GLY A 698 -11.35 -43.27 2.81
C GLY A 698 -11.65 -43.76 4.22
N LEU A 699 -12.09 -42.88 5.13
CA LEU A 699 -12.47 -43.28 6.49
C LEU A 699 -13.72 -44.17 6.53
N ASN A 700 -14.71 -43.92 5.68
CA ASN A 700 -15.91 -44.75 5.61
C ASN A 700 -15.62 -46.11 4.96
N LEU A 701 -14.78 -46.15 3.92
CA LEU A 701 -14.32 -47.38 3.28
C LEU A 701 -13.44 -48.21 4.22
N ALA A 702 -12.51 -47.59 4.94
CA ALA A 702 -11.73 -48.26 5.98
C ALA A 702 -12.65 -48.82 7.08
N SER A 703 -13.64 -48.05 7.53
CA SER A 703 -14.67 -48.53 8.46
C SER A 703 -15.48 -49.71 7.88
N ALA A 704 -15.83 -49.70 6.60
CA ALA A 704 -16.56 -50.79 5.94
C ALA A 704 -15.69 -52.04 5.83
N CYS A 705 -14.42 -51.89 5.43
CA CYS A 705 -13.43 -52.97 5.34
C CYS A 705 -13.21 -53.61 6.71
N LEU A 706 -12.98 -52.82 7.76
CA LEU A 706 -12.84 -53.32 9.14
C LEU A 706 -14.11 -54.03 9.64
N ARG A 707 -15.31 -53.58 9.23
CA ARG A 707 -16.56 -54.28 9.58
C ARG A 707 -16.73 -55.60 8.82
N LYS A 708 -16.34 -55.66 7.56
CA LYS A 708 -16.42 -56.86 6.72
C LYS A 708 -15.35 -57.89 7.11
N ALA A 709 -14.17 -57.46 7.54
CA ALA A 709 -13.10 -58.32 8.02
C ALA A 709 -13.47 -59.09 9.30
N THR A 710 -14.37 -58.54 10.13
CA THR A 710 -14.94 -59.25 11.29
C THR A 710 -15.85 -60.42 10.88
N TYR A 711 -16.37 -60.43 9.64
CA TYR A 711 -17.39 -61.36 9.15
C TYR A 711 -16.84 -62.59 8.42
N GLN A 712 -15.62 -62.54 7.88
CA GLN A 712 -15.07 -63.66 7.11
C GLN A 712 -14.67 -64.83 8.03
N GLY A 713 -15.58 -65.76 8.29
CA GLY A 713 -15.26 -67.13 8.67
C GLY A 713 -14.71 -67.87 7.45
N SER A 714 -13.46 -68.32 7.51
CA SER A 714 -12.86 -69.20 6.51
C SER A 714 -12.69 -70.57 7.13
N SER A 715 -12.98 -71.62 6.37
CA SER A 715 -12.68 -73.01 6.72
C SER A 715 -11.18 -73.34 6.64
N LYS A 716 -10.34 -72.43 6.12
CA LYS A 716 -8.88 -72.59 6.06
C LYS A 716 -8.19 -71.84 7.21
N PRO A 717 -7.05 -72.34 7.73
CA PRO A 717 -6.29 -71.64 8.76
C PRO A 717 -5.88 -70.25 8.25
N PRO A 718 -6.13 -69.17 9.01
CA PRO A 718 -5.84 -67.83 8.54
C PRO A 718 -4.34 -67.60 8.42
N SER A 719 -3.90 -66.91 7.36
CA SER A 719 -2.51 -66.46 7.25
C SER A 719 -2.18 -65.42 8.32
N LEU A 720 -0.88 -65.21 8.63
CA LEU A 720 -0.42 -64.18 9.58
C LEU A 720 -0.99 -62.78 9.25
N PHE A 721 -1.10 -62.46 7.96
CA PHE A 721 -1.72 -61.22 7.49
C PHE A 721 -3.22 -61.14 7.83
N GLN A 722 -3.97 -62.23 7.62
CA GLN A 722 -5.37 -62.30 7.98
C GLN A 722 -5.59 -62.21 9.50
N TRP A 723 -4.67 -62.77 10.30
CA TRP A 723 -4.63 -62.58 11.75
C TRP A 723 -4.42 -61.11 12.12
N GLY A 724 -3.49 -60.42 11.45
CA GLY A 724 -3.26 -58.99 11.62
C GLY A 724 -4.51 -58.14 11.35
N ILE A 725 -5.19 -58.38 10.22
CA ILE A 725 -6.43 -57.68 9.87
C ILE A 725 -7.55 -57.99 10.87
N ARG A 726 -7.72 -59.26 11.26
CA ARG A 726 -8.73 -59.65 12.26
C ARG A 726 -8.48 -58.96 13.59
N ASN A 727 -7.22 -58.88 14.03
CA ASN A 727 -6.84 -58.16 15.25
C ASN A 727 -7.19 -56.66 15.15
N ALA A 728 -6.87 -56.01 14.02
CA ALA A 728 -7.25 -54.62 13.77
C ALA A 728 -8.78 -54.43 13.75
N SER A 729 -9.54 -55.43 13.30
CA SER A 729 -11.01 -55.40 13.28
C SER A 729 -11.67 -55.70 14.64
N ARG A 730 -10.93 -56.19 15.64
CA ARG A 730 -11.49 -56.55 16.96
C ARG A 730 -11.94 -55.31 17.74
N ARG A 731 -11.08 -54.29 17.80
CA ARG A 731 -11.40 -52.98 18.43
C ARG A 731 -11.56 -51.88 17.38
N ARG A 732 -12.57 -52.03 16.50
CA ARG A 732 -12.83 -51.15 15.34
C ARG A 732 -12.75 -49.66 15.64
N LYS A 733 -13.32 -49.20 16.76
CA LYS A 733 -13.31 -47.78 17.15
C LYS A 733 -11.89 -47.25 17.35
N ARG A 734 -11.03 -48.03 18.01
CA ARG A 734 -9.63 -47.68 18.30
C ARG A 734 -8.81 -47.63 17.01
N SER A 735 -8.95 -48.66 16.17
CA SER A 735 -8.25 -48.73 14.89
C SER A 735 -8.67 -47.57 13.98
N LEU A 736 -9.97 -47.29 13.88
CA LEU A 736 -10.48 -46.19 13.05
C LEU A 736 -10.01 -44.82 13.54
N ALA A 737 -10.00 -44.56 14.85
CA ALA A 737 -9.51 -43.30 15.40
C ALA A 737 -7.99 -43.10 15.15
N THR A 738 -7.20 -44.18 15.18
CA THR A 738 -5.77 -44.13 14.83
C THR A 738 -5.58 -43.82 13.35
N ILE A 739 -6.33 -44.49 12.46
CA ILE A 739 -6.34 -44.21 11.02
C ILE A 739 -6.74 -42.76 10.75
N SER A 740 -7.82 -42.28 11.40
CA SER A 740 -8.28 -40.90 11.25
C SER A 740 -7.23 -39.89 11.64
N MET A 741 -6.55 -40.07 12.77
CA MET A 741 -5.52 -39.15 13.23
C MET A 741 -4.35 -39.06 12.26
N LEU A 742 -3.84 -40.20 11.78
CA LEU A 742 -2.76 -40.24 10.79
C LEU A 742 -3.21 -39.63 9.46
N ALA A 743 -4.44 -39.88 9.03
CA ALA A 743 -5.00 -39.36 7.80
C ALA A 743 -5.17 -37.83 7.84
N PHE A 744 -5.67 -37.28 8.96
CA PHE A 744 -5.76 -35.83 9.14
C PHE A 744 -4.38 -35.15 9.12
N GLY A 745 -3.39 -35.73 9.81
CA GLY A 745 -2.02 -35.21 9.78
C GLY A 745 -1.38 -35.27 8.39
N SER A 746 -1.52 -36.41 7.69
CA SER A 746 -0.96 -36.59 6.33
C SER A 746 -1.65 -35.67 5.32
N PHE A 747 -2.97 -35.51 5.42
CA PHE A 747 -3.74 -34.61 4.58
C PHE A 747 -3.24 -33.17 4.72
N LEU A 748 -3.00 -32.70 5.95
CA LEU A 748 -2.48 -31.34 6.18
C LEU A 748 -1.11 -31.14 5.53
N VAL A 749 -0.17 -32.08 5.73
CA VAL A 749 1.19 -31.97 5.17
C VAL A 749 1.15 -31.93 3.64
N ILE A 750 0.36 -32.79 3.01
CA ILE A 750 0.21 -32.83 1.54
C ILE A 750 -0.50 -31.57 1.05
N ALA A 751 -1.54 -31.10 1.74
CA ALA A 751 -2.29 -29.90 1.36
C ALA A 751 -1.40 -28.65 1.38
N VAL A 752 -0.60 -28.46 2.44
CA VAL A 752 0.35 -27.35 2.55
C VAL A 752 1.43 -27.45 1.46
N GLY A 753 1.97 -28.66 1.22
CA GLY A 753 2.99 -28.86 0.18
C GLY A 753 2.47 -28.61 -1.24
N ALA A 754 1.27 -29.07 -1.56
CA ALA A 754 0.67 -28.94 -2.89
C ALA A 754 0.23 -27.50 -3.23
N ASN A 755 -0.12 -26.69 -2.23
CA ASN A 755 -0.54 -25.30 -2.40
C ASN A 755 0.61 -24.29 -2.20
N LYS A 756 1.86 -24.76 -2.08
CA LYS A 756 3.02 -23.87 -2.07
C LYS A 756 3.27 -23.33 -3.48
N LEU A 757 2.93 -22.06 -3.69
CA LEU A 757 3.19 -21.36 -4.96
C LEU A 757 4.67 -20.96 -5.05
N ASN A 758 5.25 -21.06 -6.25
CA ASN A 758 6.55 -20.49 -6.57
C ASN A 758 6.33 -19.28 -7.49
N ALA A 759 6.66 -18.09 -6.98
CA ALA A 759 6.42 -16.82 -7.66
C ALA A 759 7.17 -16.67 -9.00
N LEU A 760 8.29 -17.39 -9.18
CA LEU A 760 9.12 -17.33 -10.39
C LEU A 760 8.85 -18.48 -11.37
N ARG A 761 7.89 -19.36 -11.05
CA ARG A 761 7.53 -20.45 -11.95
C ARG A 761 6.95 -19.87 -13.24
N ASP A 762 7.54 -20.21 -14.37
CA ASP A 762 7.17 -19.71 -15.70
C ASP A 762 7.28 -18.17 -15.83
N GLY A 763 8.13 -17.50 -15.03
CA GLY A 763 8.28 -16.04 -15.01
C GLY A 763 8.77 -15.42 -16.32
N GLU A 764 9.31 -16.23 -17.24
CA GLU A 764 9.66 -15.84 -18.59
C GLU A 764 8.44 -15.68 -19.53
N LYS A 765 7.29 -16.28 -19.18
CA LYS A 765 6.08 -16.18 -20.00
C LYS A 765 5.39 -14.85 -19.78
N ARG A 766 4.95 -14.23 -20.88
CA ARG A 766 4.19 -12.96 -20.85
C ARG A 766 2.86 -13.05 -20.10
N SER A 767 2.25 -14.24 -20.09
CA SER A 767 1.01 -14.51 -19.33
C SER A 767 1.23 -14.70 -17.82
N SER A 768 2.47 -14.76 -17.35
CA SER A 768 2.78 -14.98 -15.92
C SER A 768 2.58 -13.73 -15.07
N GLY A 769 2.71 -13.87 -13.75
CA GLY A 769 2.59 -12.75 -12.79
C GLY A 769 3.69 -11.69 -12.90
N THR A 770 4.79 -11.96 -13.61
CA THR A 770 5.84 -10.98 -13.92
C THR A 770 5.59 -10.26 -15.25
N GLY A 771 4.56 -10.65 -16.02
CA GLY A 771 4.30 -10.11 -17.37
C GLY A 771 5.38 -10.49 -18.39
N GLY A 772 6.27 -11.44 -18.08
CA GLY A 772 7.42 -11.80 -18.92
C GLY A 772 8.55 -10.76 -18.90
N PHE A 773 8.58 -9.88 -17.91
CA PHE A 773 9.69 -8.96 -17.70
C PHE A 773 10.86 -9.69 -17.02
N ALA A 774 12.05 -9.65 -17.65
CA ALA A 774 13.26 -10.27 -17.11
C ALA A 774 13.82 -9.49 -15.91
N PHE A 775 13.68 -8.17 -15.94
CA PHE A 775 14.16 -7.26 -14.92
C PHE A 775 13.08 -6.24 -14.56
N TRP A 776 13.08 -5.81 -13.31
CA TRP A 776 12.35 -4.65 -12.85
C TRP A 776 13.27 -3.85 -11.94
N GLY A 777 13.09 -2.54 -11.91
CA GLY A 777 13.90 -1.64 -11.10
C GLY A 777 13.07 -0.44 -10.69
N GLU A 778 13.50 0.19 -9.59
CA GLU A 778 12.88 1.41 -9.10
C GLU A 778 13.94 2.48 -8.91
N SER A 779 13.68 3.67 -9.44
CA SER A 779 14.57 4.81 -9.31
C SER A 779 14.21 5.64 -8.07
N THR A 780 15.23 6.12 -7.34
CA THR A 780 15.01 7.04 -6.21
C THR A 780 14.67 8.45 -6.69
N ALA A 781 15.22 8.85 -7.84
CA ALA A 781 14.88 10.09 -8.54
C ALA A 781 13.98 9.79 -9.74
N PRO A 782 13.09 10.72 -10.14
CA PRO A 782 12.25 10.57 -11.34
C PRO A 782 13.10 10.39 -12.60
N VAL A 783 12.68 9.45 -13.45
CA VAL A 783 13.20 9.29 -14.82
C VAL A 783 12.21 9.99 -15.74
N VAL A 784 12.62 11.15 -16.27
CA VAL A 784 11.72 12.07 -17.01
C VAL A 784 11.86 11.97 -18.53
N ARG A 785 13.03 11.50 -19.01
CA ARG A 785 13.28 11.24 -20.43
C ARG A 785 12.94 9.80 -20.81
N ASN A 786 12.56 9.58 -22.06
CA ASN A 786 12.21 8.25 -22.56
C ASN A 786 13.47 7.40 -22.79
N LEU A 787 13.67 6.37 -21.96
CA LEU A 787 14.84 5.47 -22.06
C LEU A 787 14.91 4.63 -23.34
N ASN A 788 13.84 4.60 -24.13
CA ASN A 788 13.83 3.87 -25.41
C ASN A 788 14.31 4.73 -26.59
N THR A 789 14.55 6.03 -26.43
CA THR A 789 15.14 6.90 -27.46
C THR A 789 16.65 7.02 -27.27
N ALA A 790 17.40 7.31 -28.35
CA ALA A 790 18.85 7.47 -28.27
C ALA A 790 19.24 8.61 -27.30
N GLU A 791 18.61 9.77 -27.47
CA GLU A 791 18.81 10.94 -26.61
C GLU A 791 18.48 10.65 -25.13
N GLY A 792 17.37 9.96 -24.86
CA GLY A 792 16.96 9.65 -23.50
C GLY A 792 17.85 8.62 -22.82
N ALA A 793 18.38 7.64 -23.57
CA ALA A 793 19.33 6.66 -23.04
C ALA A 793 20.70 7.31 -22.74
N GLU A 794 21.21 8.13 -23.67
CA GLU A 794 22.47 8.86 -23.53
C GLU A 794 22.46 9.81 -22.33
N ALA A 795 21.33 10.51 -22.08
CA ALA A 795 21.17 11.40 -20.94
C ALA A 795 21.37 10.73 -19.56
N TYR A 796 21.18 9.40 -19.48
CA TYR A 796 21.43 8.62 -18.26
C TYR A 796 22.70 7.75 -18.34
N GLY A 797 23.53 7.95 -19.37
CA GLY A 797 24.75 7.16 -19.60
C GLY A 797 24.46 5.70 -19.95
N LEU A 798 23.28 5.42 -20.52
CA LEU A 798 22.89 4.11 -21.00
C LEU A 798 23.18 4.03 -22.51
N PHE A 799 24.32 3.43 -22.88
CA PHE A 799 24.70 3.31 -24.29
C PHE A 799 23.91 2.20 -24.98
N GLN A 800 23.35 2.48 -26.16
CA GLN A 800 22.46 1.55 -26.87
C GLN A 800 23.16 0.24 -27.26
N ASP A 801 24.46 0.28 -27.53
CA ASP A 801 25.27 -0.90 -27.89
C ASP A 801 25.27 -1.96 -26.77
N GLU A 802 25.18 -1.55 -25.50
CA GLU A 802 25.12 -2.46 -24.35
C GLU A 802 23.71 -2.96 -24.04
N LEU A 803 22.69 -2.33 -24.64
CA LEU A 803 21.26 -2.56 -24.39
C LEU A 803 20.53 -3.09 -25.62
N GLU A 804 21.25 -3.67 -26.59
CA GLU A 804 20.65 -4.22 -27.80
C GLU A 804 19.56 -5.26 -27.46
N GLY A 805 18.34 -5.04 -27.95
CA GLY A 805 17.18 -5.89 -27.67
C GLY A 805 16.48 -5.64 -26.31
N VAL A 806 16.98 -4.70 -25.49
CA VAL A 806 16.31 -4.28 -24.25
C VAL A 806 15.28 -3.20 -24.57
N ARG A 807 14.07 -3.35 -24.02
CA ARG A 807 13.01 -2.33 -24.11
C ARG A 807 12.47 -2.03 -22.73
N PHE A 808 12.38 -0.75 -22.41
CA PHE A 808 11.88 -0.26 -21.13
C PHE A 808 10.38 0.02 -21.22
N VAL A 809 9.65 -0.33 -20.16
CA VAL A 809 8.28 0.13 -19.93
C VAL A 809 8.27 0.84 -18.60
N SER A 810 8.12 2.16 -18.64
CA SER A 810 8.20 3.02 -17.45
C SER A 810 6.85 3.11 -16.75
N PHE A 811 6.87 2.99 -15.43
CA PHE A 811 5.67 3.11 -14.59
C PHE A 811 5.82 4.37 -13.75
N ARG A 812 4.87 5.31 -13.87
CA ARG A 812 4.81 6.49 -12.99
C ARG A 812 4.28 6.04 -11.64
N ARG A 813 5.01 6.33 -10.56
CA ARG A 813 4.63 5.91 -9.21
C ARG A 813 4.05 7.08 -8.45
N ARG A 814 2.81 6.96 -7.99
CA ARG A 814 2.30 7.74 -6.85
C ARG A 814 2.53 6.94 -5.59
N ASP A 815 3.29 7.53 -4.68
CA ASP A 815 3.66 6.89 -3.43
C ASP A 815 2.44 6.53 -2.58
N GLY A 816 2.50 5.34 -1.98
CA GLY A 816 1.44 4.80 -1.14
C GLY A 816 1.89 3.56 -0.38
N GLU A 817 0.93 2.87 0.21
CA GLU A 817 1.11 1.63 0.96
C GLU A 817 1.12 0.43 0.02
N GLN A 818 1.96 -0.56 0.30
CA GLN A 818 1.94 -1.80 -0.47
C GLN A 818 0.65 -2.56 -0.16
N ALA A 819 -0.17 -2.80 -1.18
CA ALA A 819 -1.31 -3.71 -1.12
C ALA A 819 -0.86 -5.11 -1.55
N SER A 820 0.03 -5.73 -0.79
CA SER A 820 0.56 -7.07 -1.09
C SER A 820 0.69 -7.91 0.18
N CYS A 821 0.93 -9.21 0.03
CA CYS A 821 1.17 -10.11 1.16
C CYS A 821 2.41 -9.73 2.00
N LEU A 822 3.28 -8.84 1.51
CA LEU A 822 4.44 -8.32 2.25
C LEU A 822 4.05 -7.23 3.24
N ASN A 823 2.85 -6.68 3.13
CA ASN A 823 2.28 -5.76 4.12
C ASN A 823 1.12 -6.46 4.83
N LEU A 824 1.34 -6.84 6.09
CA LEU A 824 0.28 -7.45 6.91
C LEU A 824 -0.75 -6.41 7.40
N ASN A 825 -0.51 -5.10 7.18
CA ASN A 825 -1.52 -4.06 7.41
C ASN A 825 -2.46 -3.98 6.20
N ARG A 826 -3.72 -3.62 6.43
CA ARG A 826 -4.63 -3.27 5.33
C ARG A 826 -4.21 -1.94 4.72
N ALA A 827 -4.01 -1.91 3.40
CA ALA A 827 -3.65 -0.69 2.68
C ALA A 827 -4.83 0.28 2.66
N GLN A 828 -4.69 1.40 3.36
CA GLN A 828 -5.66 2.51 3.39
C GLN A 828 -5.47 3.42 2.17
N ARG A 829 -4.22 3.58 1.73
CA ARG A 829 -3.85 4.39 0.56
C ARG A 829 -2.90 3.58 -0.32
N PRO A 830 -3.42 2.68 -1.17
CA PRO A 830 -2.58 1.81 -1.97
C PRO A 830 -1.69 2.64 -2.90
N GLN A 831 -0.48 2.13 -3.14
CA GLN A 831 0.40 2.65 -4.17
C GLN A 831 -0.30 2.61 -5.54
N LEU A 832 -0.25 3.71 -6.28
CA LEU A 832 -0.80 3.79 -7.63
C LEU A 832 0.33 3.84 -8.65
N LEU A 833 0.18 3.06 -9.72
CA LEU A 833 1.12 3.02 -10.83
C LEU A 833 0.39 3.50 -12.09
N GLY A 834 0.85 4.60 -12.66
CA GLY A 834 0.47 5.05 -13.99
C GLY A 834 1.30 4.30 -15.03
N VAL A 835 0.64 3.74 -16.02
CA VAL A 835 1.26 2.92 -17.08
C VAL A 835 0.87 3.46 -18.44
N ASP A 836 1.67 3.14 -19.45
CA ASP A 836 1.28 3.26 -20.86
C ASP A 836 0.46 2.01 -21.24
N PRO A 837 -0.86 2.13 -21.44
CA PRO A 837 -1.72 0.99 -21.74
C PRO A 837 -1.37 0.32 -23.08
N GLU A 838 -0.97 1.09 -24.09
CA GLU A 838 -0.63 0.58 -25.42
C GLU A 838 0.68 -0.21 -25.39
N ALA A 839 1.66 0.25 -24.62
CA ALA A 839 2.91 -0.46 -24.41
C ALA A 839 2.71 -1.83 -23.74
N LEU A 840 1.76 -1.96 -22.81
CA LEU A 840 1.43 -3.23 -22.17
C LEU A 840 0.53 -4.11 -23.05
N ALA A 841 -0.44 -3.52 -23.75
CA ALA A 841 -1.33 -4.22 -24.68
C ALA A 841 -0.54 -4.86 -25.83
N SER A 842 0.35 -4.12 -26.49
CA SER A 842 1.19 -4.63 -27.59
C SER A 842 2.09 -5.79 -27.18
N ARG A 843 2.45 -5.87 -25.88
CA ARG A 843 3.24 -6.98 -25.34
C ARG A 843 2.41 -8.22 -25.03
N ASN A 844 1.07 -8.12 -24.91
CA ASN A 844 0.23 -9.15 -24.33
C ASN A 844 0.74 -9.59 -22.94
N ALA A 845 1.13 -8.61 -22.13
CA ALA A 845 1.66 -8.84 -20.79
C ALA A 845 0.52 -9.02 -19.77
N PHE A 846 0.74 -9.96 -18.85
CA PHE A 846 -0.16 -10.35 -17.75
C PHE A 846 -1.43 -11.07 -18.21
N THR A 847 -2.07 -11.81 -17.29
CA THR A 847 -3.36 -12.47 -17.51
C THR A 847 -4.42 -11.84 -16.61
N PHE A 848 -5.60 -11.59 -17.17
CA PHE A 848 -6.71 -10.97 -16.46
C PHE A 848 -7.69 -12.01 -15.92
N ALA A 849 -7.95 -11.98 -14.61
CA ALA A 849 -8.85 -12.92 -13.96
C ALA A 849 -10.34 -12.54 -14.09
N GLN A 850 -10.63 -11.24 -14.08
CA GLN A 850 -11.98 -10.69 -14.18
C GLN A 850 -11.91 -9.27 -14.74
N VAL A 851 -12.91 -8.90 -15.55
CA VAL A 851 -13.10 -7.54 -16.06
C VAL A 851 -14.56 -7.14 -15.83
N ASN A 852 -14.77 -5.90 -15.38
CA ASN A 852 -16.09 -5.38 -15.00
C ASN A 852 -16.87 -4.73 -16.18
N ALA A 853 -16.33 -4.78 -17.39
CA ALA A 853 -16.89 -4.22 -18.62
C ALA A 853 -16.75 -5.24 -19.77
N GLU A 854 -17.69 -5.23 -20.71
CA GLU A 854 -17.57 -6.00 -21.95
C GLU A 854 -16.41 -5.42 -22.79
N ILE A 855 -15.34 -6.19 -22.92
CA ILE A 855 -14.22 -5.87 -23.81
C ILE A 855 -14.51 -6.54 -25.17
N PRO A 856 -14.46 -5.82 -26.30
CA PRO A 856 -14.47 -6.44 -27.63
C PRO A 856 -13.42 -7.56 -27.73
N GLU A 857 -13.76 -8.72 -28.31
CA GLU A 857 -12.90 -9.93 -28.32
C GLU A 857 -11.46 -9.66 -28.83
N ASP A 858 -11.27 -8.64 -29.67
CA ASP A 858 -9.97 -8.26 -30.27
C ASP A 858 -9.20 -7.16 -29.50
N SER A 859 -9.64 -6.77 -28.30
CA SER A 859 -9.03 -5.65 -27.57
C SER A 859 -8.46 -6.04 -26.20
N SER A 860 -7.34 -5.40 -25.83
CA SER A 860 -6.65 -5.67 -24.57
C SER A 860 -7.35 -5.01 -23.39
N ALA A 861 -7.45 -5.70 -22.25
CA ALA A 861 -7.99 -5.13 -21.01
C ALA A 861 -7.19 -3.92 -20.51
N TRP A 862 -5.92 -3.78 -20.91
CA TRP A 862 -5.12 -2.58 -20.62
C TRP A 862 -5.77 -1.31 -21.19
N ASN A 863 -6.42 -1.38 -22.36
CA ASN A 863 -7.05 -0.23 -23.03
C ASN A 863 -8.22 0.36 -22.25
N LEU A 864 -8.74 -0.35 -21.24
CA LEU A 864 -9.75 0.21 -20.33
C LEU A 864 -9.21 1.39 -19.54
N LEU A 865 -7.90 1.47 -19.30
CA LEU A 865 -7.27 2.57 -18.56
C LEU A 865 -7.31 3.91 -19.32
N SER A 866 -7.55 3.90 -20.63
CA SER A 866 -7.53 5.10 -21.48
C SER A 866 -8.84 5.90 -21.47
N ASN A 867 -9.94 5.31 -21.00
CA ASN A 867 -11.27 5.94 -21.05
C ASN A 867 -11.74 6.32 -19.64
N ASN A 868 -11.90 7.61 -19.36
CA ASN A 868 -12.59 8.06 -18.15
C ASN A 868 -14.08 7.73 -18.28
N ALA A 869 -14.68 7.26 -17.18
CA ALA A 869 -16.12 7.05 -17.15
C ALA A 869 -16.87 8.41 -17.13
N PRO A 870 -18.10 8.49 -17.69
CA PRO A 870 -18.86 9.75 -17.76
C PRO A 870 -19.17 10.39 -16.40
N ASP A 871 -19.12 9.59 -15.32
CA ASP A 871 -19.32 10.02 -13.93
C ASP A 871 -18.03 10.54 -13.26
N GLY A 872 -16.91 10.59 -14.00
CA GLY A 872 -15.60 10.97 -13.49
C GLY A 872 -14.84 9.84 -12.79
N THR A 873 -15.35 8.60 -12.80
CA THR A 873 -14.63 7.45 -12.24
C THR A 873 -13.45 7.07 -13.13
N VAL A 874 -12.27 6.91 -12.52
CA VAL A 874 -11.04 6.49 -13.22
C VAL A 874 -10.91 4.97 -13.12
N PRO A 875 -10.83 4.23 -14.24
CA PRO A 875 -10.64 2.79 -14.23
C PRO A 875 -9.27 2.39 -13.65
N GLY A 876 -9.23 1.26 -12.94
CA GLY A 876 -8.01 0.73 -12.34
C GLY A 876 -7.89 -0.78 -12.49
N ILE A 877 -6.65 -1.26 -12.60
CA ILE A 877 -6.31 -2.69 -12.64
C ILE A 877 -5.46 -2.99 -11.40
N ALA A 878 -5.80 -4.06 -10.69
CA ALA A 878 -5.02 -4.54 -9.55
C ALA A 878 -5.03 -6.07 -9.47
N ASP A 879 -4.07 -6.63 -8.74
CA ASP A 879 -4.04 -8.07 -8.45
C ASP A 879 -5.29 -8.48 -7.65
N ILE A 880 -5.91 -9.59 -8.05
CA ILE A 880 -7.17 -10.06 -7.46
C ILE A 880 -7.03 -10.40 -5.98
N ASN A 881 -5.89 -10.97 -5.55
CA ASN A 881 -5.67 -11.30 -4.15
C ASN A 881 -5.41 -10.04 -3.33
N SER A 882 -4.70 -9.07 -3.90
CA SER A 882 -4.54 -7.75 -3.30
C SER A 882 -5.89 -7.06 -3.07
N ILE A 883 -6.80 -7.09 -4.06
CA ILE A 883 -8.17 -6.54 -3.92
C ILE A 883 -8.95 -7.28 -2.84
N MET A 884 -8.87 -8.61 -2.79
CA MET A 884 -9.68 -9.40 -1.86
C MET A 884 -9.18 -9.39 -0.42
N TRP A 885 -7.86 -9.27 -0.21
CA TRP A 885 -7.24 -9.53 1.09
C TRP A 885 -6.41 -8.38 1.65
N ALA A 886 -5.93 -7.45 0.81
CA ALA A 886 -5.04 -6.36 1.25
C ALA A 886 -5.68 -4.96 1.18
N MET A 887 -6.78 -4.82 0.45
CA MET A 887 -7.57 -3.59 0.30
C MET A 887 -8.98 -3.80 0.82
#